data_AF-A0A2S3HHZ2-F1
#
_entry.id   AF-A0A2S3HHZ2-F1
#
_cell.length_a   1.000
_cell.length_b   1.000
_cell.length_c   1.000
_cell.angle_alpha   90.00
_cell.angle_beta   90.00
_cell.angle_gamma   90.00
#
_symmetry.space_group_name_H-M   'P 1'
#
loop_
_entity.id
_entity.type
_entity.pdbx_description
1 polymer ?
#
loop_
_entity_poly.entity_id
_entity_poly.type
_entity_poly.pdbx_seq_one_letter_code
_entity_poly.pdbx_strand_id
1 'polypeptide(L)'
;MAAPWRAAWAAVMVMAAAAAAVSAKECTNIPTQLSSHTVRARLQASPGAAEWRLRELFHDHLNPTDEAAWMDLMPPPRGGLPAAAGGHDHEEFDWAVLYRSLKGQLPGGGGGGASPASAAAAGPFLEEVSLHDVRLDPDGDAAYGRAQRTNLEYLLLLDPDRLVWSFRTQAGLPAPGEPYGGWEGPDVELRGHFVGHYLSAAAKMWASTGNATLAGRMSAVVGALRECQRAAGTGYLSAFPAEFFDRFEAVRPVWAPYYTVHKIMQGLLDQHVVAGDGRALGMVAAMADYFAGRVRNVIRRYSVERHWASLNEETGGMNDVLYQLYTITNDQRHLVLAHLFDKPCFLGLLAVQADSLSDFHANTHIPVVVGGQMRYEVTGDPLYKEIATFFMDTVNSSHAYATGGTSVSEFWSDPKRLAGALTTETEESCTTYNMLKVSRHLFRWTKEIAYADYYERALINGVLSIQRGRDPGVMIYMLPQGPGRSKARSYHGWGTQFNSFWCCYGTGIESFSKLGDSIYFEEKGERPALYIIQFIPSTFNWRTAGLTVIQKLEPLSSSDQYLQVSLSISAKTNSQFATLNVRIPSWTSLSGAKVTLNDKDMELTSPGTFLTISKQWDSGDRLSLQLPIHLRTEAIKDDRPEYASIQAILFGPFLFAGLTTGDWDAKTGGATAAPSDWITPVPPESDPQLVTLVQESSGKAFVLSAVNGSLTMQERPKDSGGTDAAVHATFRLIPHPQGGASATNSTASVTLEPFDMPGMVVTDKLTVSAEKSSGALLDVVPGLDGSPGSVSLELRARPGCFLVGGGEKVQVVCGGVRKRGGDGGTGFRRAASFVRSEPLRRYHPMSFAARGVRRNFLLEPLFTLRDEFYTVYFNLGS
;
A
#
# COMPACT_ATOMS: atom_id res chain seq x y z
N MET A 1 64.01 -18.04 -29.87
CA MET A 1 63.36 -16.75 -30.18
C MET A 1 62.05 -17.01 -30.94
N ALA A 2 60.94 -17.21 -30.23
CA ALA A 2 59.58 -17.25 -30.79
C ALA A 2 58.59 -17.43 -29.62
N ALA A 3 58.49 -16.44 -28.75
CA ALA A 3 57.61 -16.52 -27.57
C ALA A 3 57.02 -15.19 -27.02
N PRO A 4 56.98 -14.05 -27.76
CA PRO A 4 56.13 -12.93 -27.30
C PRO A 4 54.87 -12.68 -28.13
N TRP A 5 54.64 -13.36 -29.26
CA TRP A 5 53.53 -13.01 -30.17
C TRP A 5 52.20 -13.73 -29.87
N ARG A 6 52.20 -14.90 -29.21
CA ARG A 6 50.96 -15.63 -28.90
C ARG A 6 50.21 -15.08 -27.67
N ALA A 7 50.94 -14.49 -26.72
CA ALA A 7 50.32 -13.85 -25.56
C ALA A 7 49.66 -12.50 -25.91
N ALA A 8 50.24 -11.75 -26.86
CA ALA A 8 49.67 -10.49 -27.33
C ALA A 8 48.36 -10.70 -28.12
N TRP A 9 48.25 -11.76 -28.92
CA TRP A 9 47.00 -12.06 -29.65
C TRP A 9 45.89 -12.60 -28.75
N ALA A 10 46.23 -13.37 -27.71
CA ALA A 10 45.24 -13.78 -26.71
C ALA A 10 44.76 -12.58 -25.86
N ALA A 11 45.66 -11.65 -25.50
CA ALA A 11 45.29 -10.43 -24.79
C ALA A 11 44.45 -9.47 -25.65
N VAL A 12 44.73 -9.35 -26.96
CA VAL A 12 43.93 -8.52 -27.88
C VAL A 12 42.57 -9.18 -28.20
N MET A 13 42.46 -10.51 -28.24
CA MET A 13 41.17 -11.20 -28.39
C MET A 13 40.34 -11.16 -27.10
N VAL A 14 40.96 -11.23 -25.92
CA VAL A 14 40.26 -11.04 -24.62
C VAL A 14 39.89 -9.57 -24.41
N MET A 15 40.70 -8.61 -24.86
CA MET A 15 40.35 -7.19 -24.84
C MET A 15 39.34 -6.82 -25.92
N ALA A 16 39.32 -7.48 -27.08
CA ALA A 16 38.28 -7.30 -28.09
C ALA A 16 36.96 -8.01 -27.71
N ALA A 17 37.02 -9.11 -26.96
CA ALA A 17 35.85 -9.74 -26.34
C ALA A 17 35.35 -8.99 -25.08
N ALA A 18 36.22 -8.20 -24.43
CA ALA A 18 35.83 -7.29 -23.35
C ALA A 18 35.40 -5.89 -23.86
N ALA A 19 35.86 -5.48 -25.05
CA ALA A 19 35.49 -4.21 -25.71
C ALA A 19 34.31 -4.37 -26.67
N ALA A 20 34.04 -5.59 -27.16
CA ALA A 20 32.68 -6.04 -27.43
C ALA A 20 32.03 -6.32 -26.08
N ALA A 21 31.84 -5.26 -25.29
CA ALA A 21 30.73 -5.24 -24.37
C ALA A 21 29.55 -5.73 -25.20
N VAL A 22 28.98 -6.87 -24.80
CA VAL A 22 27.62 -7.20 -25.19
C VAL A 22 26.87 -5.91 -24.95
N SER A 23 26.47 -5.21 -26.02
CA SER A 23 25.47 -4.16 -25.95
C SER A 23 24.22 -4.90 -25.52
N ALA A 24 24.15 -5.23 -24.22
CA ALA A 24 23.01 -5.84 -23.60
C ALA A 24 21.91 -4.85 -23.89
N LYS A 25 20.97 -5.26 -24.77
CA LYS A 25 19.90 -4.42 -25.25
C LYS A 25 19.25 -3.79 -24.03
N GLU A 26 19.39 -2.48 -23.92
CA GLU A 26 19.11 -1.72 -22.72
C GLU A 26 17.59 -1.71 -22.48
N CYS A 27 17.13 -2.62 -21.62
CA CYS A 27 15.89 -2.43 -20.90
C CYS A 27 16.14 -1.31 -19.90
N THR A 28 16.09 -0.06 -20.36
CA THR A 28 16.36 1.08 -19.53
C THR A 28 15.11 1.92 -19.38
N ASN A 29 14.99 2.55 -18.23
CA ASN A 29 14.06 3.65 -18.06
C ASN A 29 14.63 4.96 -18.63
N ILE A 30 15.67 4.93 -19.49
CA ILE A 30 16.47 6.12 -19.81
C ILE A 30 15.64 7.17 -20.58
N PRO A 31 15.64 8.43 -20.11
CA PRO A 31 16.30 8.89 -18.88
C PRO A 31 15.53 8.40 -17.65
N THR A 32 16.19 7.65 -16.75
CA THR A 32 15.58 7.00 -15.57
C THR A 32 14.70 7.97 -14.80
N GLN A 33 15.13 9.24 -14.74
CA GLN A 33 14.42 10.36 -14.12
C GLN A 33 13.05 10.66 -14.73
N LEU A 34 12.82 10.41 -16.02
CA LEU A 34 11.52 10.62 -16.68
C LEU A 34 10.54 9.47 -16.45
N SER A 35 10.98 8.29 -16.02
CA SER A 35 10.04 7.25 -15.59
C SER A 35 9.34 7.59 -14.28
N SER A 36 9.91 8.52 -13.49
CA SER A 36 9.29 9.01 -12.27
C SER A 36 8.09 9.91 -12.57
N HIS A 37 6.92 9.54 -12.04
CA HIS A 37 5.74 10.41 -12.12
C HIS A 37 5.95 11.71 -11.33
N THR A 38 6.62 11.64 -10.17
CA THR A 38 6.99 12.82 -9.37
C THR A 38 7.79 13.84 -10.19
N VAL A 39 8.84 13.36 -10.87
CA VAL A 39 9.72 14.22 -11.68
C VAL A 39 8.96 14.80 -12.88
N ARG A 40 8.12 14.01 -13.55
CA ARG A 40 7.33 14.47 -14.69
C ARG A 40 6.30 15.52 -14.33
N ALA A 41 5.55 15.31 -13.25
CA ALA A 41 4.61 16.30 -12.74
C ALA A 41 5.30 17.64 -12.50
N ARG A 42 6.50 17.62 -11.91
CA ARG A 42 7.29 18.83 -11.66
C ARG A 42 7.77 19.50 -12.94
N LEU A 43 8.19 18.72 -13.93
CA LEU A 43 8.62 19.25 -15.24
C LEU A 43 7.46 19.95 -15.96
N GLN A 44 6.25 19.40 -15.92
CA GLN A 44 5.07 19.99 -16.54
C GLN A 44 4.53 21.21 -15.79
N ALA A 45 4.65 21.22 -14.46
CA ALA A 45 4.24 22.37 -13.64
C ALA A 45 5.18 23.59 -13.76
N SER A 46 6.36 23.46 -14.37
CA SER A 46 7.38 24.52 -14.43
C SER A 46 7.40 25.25 -15.79
N PRO A 47 6.99 26.54 -15.86
CA PRO A 47 7.00 27.30 -17.11
C PRO A 47 8.41 27.41 -17.71
N GLY A 48 8.59 27.04 -18.99
CA GLY A 48 9.86 27.14 -19.71
C GLY A 48 10.90 26.05 -19.40
N ALA A 49 10.61 25.10 -18.50
CA ALA A 49 11.55 24.02 -18.15
C ALA A 49 11.58 22.86 -19.17
N ALA A 50 10.50 22.68 -19.94
CA ALA A 50 10.35 21.56 -20.86
C ALA A 50 11.42 21.56 -21.96
N GLU A 51 11.69 22.70 -22.60
CA GLU A 51 12.47 22.72 -23.84
C GLU A 51 13.98 22.49 -23.62
N TRP A 52 14.57 23.02 -22.55
CA TRP A 52 16.01 22.89 -22.29
C TRP A 52 16.38 21.65 -21.47
N ARG A 53 15.57 21.25 -20.47
CA ARG A 53 15.86 20.04 -19.66
C ARG A 53 15.60 18.75 -20.42
N LEU A 54 14.58 18.71 -21.28
CA LEU A 54 14.42 17.57 -22.20
C LEU A 54 15.64 17.50 -23.13
N ARG A 55 16.10 18.64 -23.68
CA ARG A 55 17.26 18.66 -24.59
C ARG A 55 18.58 18.22 -23.93
N GLU A 56 18.80 18.51 -22.64
CA GLU A 56 19.98 18.01 -21.89
C GLU A 56 19.85 16.53 -21.47
N LEU A 57 18.64 16.05 -21.13
CA LEU A 57 18.40 14.66 -20.74
C LEU A 57 18.44 13.67 -21.91
N PHE A 58 18.32 14.15 -23.15
CA PHE A 58 18.31 13.34 -24.37
C PHE A 58 19.58 13.48 -25.22
N HIS A 59 20.70 13.89 -24.62
CA HIS A 59 22.00 13.69 -25.25
C HIS A 59 22.47 12.25 -25.02
N ASP A 60 22.52 11.52 -26.14
CA ASP A 60 23.19 10.26 -26.43
C ASP A 60 22.34 8.99 -26.63
N HIS A 61 22.73 8.31 -27.72
CA HIS A 61 22.44 6.94 -28.18
C HIS A 61 21.17 6.68 -29.03
N LEU A 62 21.23 7.14 -30.29
CA LEU A 62 20.84 6.29 -31.42
C LEU A 62 21.95 6.35 -32.46
N ASN A 63 22.84 5.35 -32.46
CA ASN A 63 23.64 5.07 -33.65
C ASN A 63 22.86 4.09 -34.51
N PRO A 64 22.57 4.39 -35.79
CA PRO A 64 21.73 3.55 -36.64
C PRO A 64 22.58 2.44 -37.26
N THR A 65 22.87 1.39 -36.51
CA THR A 65 23.30 0.09 -37.06
C THR A 65 23.25 -0.94 -35.94
N ASP A 66 22.26 -1.82 -35.97
CA ASP A 66 22.38 -3.23 -35.55
C ASP A 66 21.08 -3.97 -35.92
N GLU A 67 20.88 -4.20 -37.23
CA GLU A 67 19.79 -5.01 -37.79
C GLU A 67 20.17 -6.51 -37.94
N ALA A 68 21.40 -6.92 -37.60
CA ALA A 68 21.90 -8.23 -38.03
C ALA A 68 21.73 -9.39 -37.02
N ALA A 69 21.35 -9.15 -35.78
CA ALA A 69 21.35 -10.21 -34.76
C ALA A 69 20.06 -11.05 -34.66
N TRP A 70 18.97 -10.66 -35.33
CA TRP A 70 17.68 -11.37 -35.29
C TRP A 70 17.22 -11.92 -36.64
N MET A 71 17.86 -11.53 -37.73
CA MET A 71 17.59 -12.08 -39.07
C MET A 71 17.95 -13.58 -39.19
N ASP A 72 18.84 -14.09 -38.32
CA ASP A 72 19.23 -15.51 -38.29
C ASP A 72 18.26 -16.41 -37.48
N LEU A 73 17.23 -15.85 -36.84
CA LEU A 73 16.20 -16.59 -36.11
C LEU A 73 14.84 -16.64 -36.83
N MET A 74 14.75 -16.08 -38.03
CA MET A 74 13.59 -16.20 -38.91
C MET A 74 13.89 -17.20 -40.05
N PRO A 75 12.96 -18.07 -40.46
CA PRO A 75 13.16 -18.89 -41.66
C PRO A 75 13.34 -17.96 -42.88
N PRO A 76 14.24 -18.29 -43.83
CA PRO A 76 14.47 -17.45 -45.00
C PRO A 76 13.20 -17.36 -45.86
N PRO A 77 12.99 -16.25 -46.60
CA PRO A 77 11.86 -16.13 -47.51
C PRO A 77 11.99 -17.24 -48.57
N ARG A 78 10.97 -18.09 -48.68
CA ARG A 78 10.92 -19.10 -49.74
C ARG A 78 10.93 -18.37 -51.08
N GLY A 79 12.03 -18.53 -51.81
CA GLY A 79 12.19 -17.99 -53.15
C GLY A 79 11.17 -18.57 -54.13
N GLY A 80 10.66 -17.69 -55.00
CA GLY A 80 10.46 -17.91 -56.42
C GLY A 80 9.44 -18.96 -56.86
N LEU A 81 8.17 -18.56 -56.99
CA LEU A 81 7.27 -19.08 -58.03
C LEU A 81 6.46 -17.89 -58.61
N PRO A 82 6.22 -17.84 -59.93
CA PRO A 82 5.77 -16.63 -60.61
C PRO A 82 4.29 -16.33 -60.37
N ALA A 83 3.98 -15.03 -60.36
CA ALA A 83 2.64 -14.48 -60.26
C ALA A 83 1.65 -15.14 -61.25
N ALA A 84 0.59 -15.72 -60.70
CA ALA A 84 -0.63 -16.01 -61.43
C ALA A 84 -1.72 -15.03 -60.96
N ALA A 85 -2.31 -14.34 -61.93
CA ALA A 85 -3.17 -13.19 -61.76
C ALA A 85 -4.53 -13.50 -61.10
N GLY A 86 -5.01 -12.56 -60.28
CA GLY A 86 -6.43 -12.37 -59.98
C GLY A 86 -6.80 -12.54 -58.51
N GLY A 87 -6.95 -11.42 -57.80
CA GLY A 87 -7.58 -11.36 -56.47
C GLY A 87 -7.01 -10.23 -55.62
N HIS A 88 -7.81 -9.21 -55.35
CA HIS A 88 -7.53 -8.20 -54.33
C HIS A 88 -7.62 -8.86 -52.94
N ASP A 89 -6.53 -9.45 -52.48
CA ASP A 89 -6.29 -9.75 -51.06
C ASP A 89 -4.83 -9.39 -50.78
N HIS A 90 -4.62 -8.14 -50.35
CA HIS A 90 -3.36 -7.73 -49.76
C HIS A 90 -3.07 -8.64 -48.57
N GLU A 91 -1.87 -9.24 -48.53
CA GLU A 91 -1.30 -10.02 -47.44
C GLU A 91 -1.75 -9.50 -46.06
N GLU A 92 -2.82 -10.09 -45.53
CA GLU A 92 -3.18 -9.96 -44.13
C GLU A 92 -2.02 -10.57 -43.34
N PHE A 93 -1.44 -9.77 -42.46
CA PHE A 93 -0.48 -10.27 -41.49
C PHE A 93 -1.26 -11.19 -40.55
N ASP A 94 -1.26 -12.50 -40.83
CA ASP A 94 -2.03 -13.48 -40.09
C ASP A 94 -1.44 -13.56 -38.67
N TRP A 95 -2.10 -12.91 -37.72
CA TRP A 95 -1.73 -12.92 -36.30
C TRP A 95 -1.69 -14.35 -35.74
N ALA A 96 -2.43 -15.29 -36.33
CA ALA A 96 -2.35 -16.70 -35.97
C ALA A 96 -1.05 -17.34 -36.50
N VAL A 97 -0.50 -16.89 -37.63
CA VAL A 97 0.81 -17.32 -38.14
C VAL A 97 1.94 -16.76 -37.27
N LEU A 98 1.88 -15.48 -36.87
CA LEU A 98 2.85 -14.90 -35.91
C LEU A 98 2.85 -15.68 -34.59
N TYR A 99 1.66 -16.01 -34.07
CA TYR A 99 1.54 -16.77 -32.83
C TYR A 99 2.04 -18.22 -32.97
N ARG A 100 1.73 -18.90 -34.09
CA ARG A 100 2.22 -20.25 -34.39
C ARG A 100 3.73 -20.30 -34.59
N SER A 101 4.33 -19.28 -35.21
CA SER A 101 5.78 -19.17 -35.34
C SER A 101 6.45 -18.92 -33.98
N LEU A 102 5.85 -18.11 -33.10
CA LEU A 102 6.31 -17.91 -31.73
C LEU A 102 6.20 -19.18 -30.86
N LYS A 103 5.26 -20.09 -31.17
CA LYS A 103 5.17 -21.43 -30.55
C LYS A 103 6.03 -22.51 -31.23
N GLY A 104 6.78 -22.19 -32.29
CA GLY A 104 7.58 -23.18 -33.03
C GLY A 104 6.77 -24.21 -33.83
N GLN A 105 5.48 -23.95 -34.11
CA GLN A 105 4.63 -24.84 -34.91
C GLN A 105 4.45 -24.27 -36.33
N LEU A 106 5.40 -24.54 -37.22
CA LEU A 106 5.23 -24.28 -38.66
C LEU A 106 4.39 -25.38 -39.32
N PRO A 107 3.49 -25.06 -40.28
CA PRO A 107 2.76 -26.06 -41.03
C PRO A 107 3.63 -26.62 -42.16
N GLY A 108 3.96 -27.91 -42.09
CA GLY A 108 4.73 -28.60 -43.13
C GLY A 108 4.58 -30.12 -43.09
N GLY A 109 3.50 -30.64 -43.70
CA GLY A 109 3.48 -31.94 -44.39
C GLY A 109 3.22 -33.20 -43.55
N GLY A 110 2.01 -33.77 -43.72
CA GLY A 110 1.83 -35.23 -43.78
C GLY A 110 1.16 -35.92 -42.59
N GLY A 111 -0.17 -36.07 -42.67
CA GLY A 111 -0.98 -37.21 -42.24
C GLY A 111 -0.60 -38.02 -40.99
N GLY A 112 -1.45 -37.95 -39.97
CA GLY A 112 -1.53 -38.95 -38.91
C GLY A 112 -2.28 -38.42 -37.70
N GLY A 113 -3.51 -38.89 -37.49
CA GLY A 113 -4.34 -38.48 -36.35
C GLY A 113 -3.64 -38.76 -35.03
N ALA A 114 -3.45 -37.71 -34.23
CA ALA A 114 -3.10 -37.81 -32.82
C ALA A 114 -3.96 -36.80 -32.06
N SER A 115 -4.76 -37.32 -31.13
CA SER A 115 -5.56 -36.54 -30.18
C SER A 115 -4.73 -35.46 -29.47
N PRO A 116 -5.33 -34.32 -29.08
CA PRO A 116 -4.65 -33.32 -28.27
C PRO A 116 -4.51 -33.85 -26.84
N ALA A 117 -3.47 -34.63 -26.61
CA ALA A 117 -3.11 -35.16 -25.30
C ALA A 117 -1.63 -34.89 -25.05
N SER A 118 -1.29 -33.65 -24.68
CA SER A 118 -0.16 -33.31 -23.80
C SER A 118 -0.02 -31.80 -23.52
N ALA A 119 -1.12 -31.08 -23.32
CA ALA A 119 -1.06 -29.96 -22.39
C ALA A 119 -1.17 -30.61 -21.01
N ALA A 120 -0.05 -30.80 -20.31
CA ALA A 120 -0.08 -31.14 -18.89
C ALA A 120 -0.84 -29.99 -18.21
N ALA A 121 -2.11 -30.23 -17.92
CA ALA A 121 -3.00 -29.24 -17.36
C ALA A 121 -2.39 -28.73 -16.05
N ALA A 122 -2.16 -27.41 -15.95
CA ALA A 122 -2.06 -26.77 -14.66
C ALA A 122 -3.28 -27.25 -13.83
N GLY A 123 -3.05 -27.72 -12.61
CA GLY A 123 -4.16 -28.08 -11.73
C GLY A 123 -5.14 -26.90 -11.59
N PRO A 124 -6.41 -27.14 -11.23
CA PRO A 124 -7.38 -26.07 -11.15
C PRO A 124 -6.91 -25.00 -10.16
N PHE A 125 -6.79 -23.76 -10.62
CA PHE A 125 -6.48 -22.61 -9.76
C PHE A 125 -7.65 -22.37 -8.80
N LEU A 126 -7.37 -21.82 -7.62
CA LEU A 126 -8.45 -21.33 -6.77
C LEU A 126 -9.21 -20.20 -7.49
N GLU A 127 -10.53 -20.30 -7.42
CA GLU A 127 -11.44 -19.30 -7.92
C GLU A 127 -11.61 -18.16 -6.92
N GLU A 128 -11.75 -16.97 -7.47
CA GLU A 128 -12.00 -15.77 -6.71
C GLU A 128 -13.50 -15.68 -6.37
N VAL A 129 -13.82 -15.36 -5.12
CA VAL A 129 -15.21 -15.15 -4.74
C VAL A 129 -15.70 -13.78 -5.18
N SER A 130 -17.00 -13.66 -5.46
CA SER A 130 -17.58 -12.37 -5.83
C SER A 130 -17.61 -11.40 -4.64
N LEU A 131 -17.17 -10.16 -4.86
CA LEU A 131 -17.36 -9.06 -3.90
C LEU A 131 -18.83 -8.81 -3.56
N HIS A 132 -19.78 -9.21 -4.43
CA HIS A 132 -21.21 -9.15 -4.14
C HIS A 132 -21.64 -10.05 -2.98
N ASP A 133 -20.85 -11.08 -2.68
CA ASP A 133 -21.16 -12.08 -1.68
C ASP A 133 -20.39 -11.86 -0.38
N VAL A 134 -19.47 -10.89 -0.32
CA VAL A 134 -18.69 -10.55 0.89
C VAL A 134 -19.13 -9.20 1.42
N ARG A 135 -19.53 -9.15 2.69
CA ARG A 135 -19.87 -7.91 3.40
C ARG A 135 -18.97 -7.76 4.60
N LEU A 136 -18.17 -6.68 4.65
CA LEU A 136 -17.39 -6.36 5.83
C LEU A 136 -18.32 -5.92 6.95
N ASP A 137 -18.02 -6.34 8.17
CA ASP A 137 -18.73 -5.86 9.35
C ASP A 137 -18.25 -4.43 9.68
N PRO A 138 -19.10 -3.40 9.56
CA PRO A 138 -18.70 -2.03 9.86
C PRO A 138 -18.35 -1.80 11.33
N ASP A 139 -18.86 -2.65 12.23
CA ASP A 139 -18.74 -2.51 13.69
C ASP A 139 -17.78 -3.57 14.28
N GLY A 140 -17.58 -4.70 13.59
CA GLY A 140 -16.72 -5.82 14.03
C GLY A 140 -15.21 -5.59 13.88
N ASP A 141 -14.78 -4.81 12.88
CA ASP A 141 -13.41 -4.26 12.83
C ASP A 141 -13.47 -2.79 12.40
N ALA A 142 -13.24 -1.92 13.40
CA ALA A 142 -13.30 -0.49 13.24
C ALA A 142 -12.23 0.09 12.29
N ALA A 143 -11.23 -0.69 11.86
CA ALA A 143 -10.21 -0.27 10.91
C ALA A 143 -10.67 -0.48 9.45
N TYR A 144 -10.93 -1.72 9.02
CA TYR A 144 -11.29 -2.01 7.62
C TYR A 144 -12.67 -1.43 7.24
N GLY A 145 -13.67 -1.59 8.11
CA GLY A 145 -15.01 -1.06 7.86
C GLY A 145 -15.02 0.48 7.74
N ARG A 146 -14.23 1.14 8.59
CA ARG A 146 -13.99 2.59 8.50
C ARG A 146 -13.27 2.95 7.20
N ALA A 147 -12.21 2.23 6.85
CA ALA A 147 -11.41 2.54 5.66
C ALA A 147 -12.24 2.42 4.37
N GLN A 148 -13.08 1.39 4.27
CA GLN A 148 -14.05 1.22 3.19
C GLN A 148 -15.07 2.38 3.16
N ARG A 149 -15.61 2.76 4.32
CA ARG A 149 -16.60 3.86 4.43
C ARG A 149 -16.01 5.21 4.04
N THR A 150 -14.85 5.57 4.58
CA THR A 150 -14.13 6.82 4.23
C THR A 150 -13.87 6.88 2.72
N ASN A 151 -13.54 5.76 2.09
CA ASN A 151 -13.35 5.71 0.64
C ASN A 151 -14.66 5.82 -0.14
N LEU A 152 -15.75 5.18 0.33
CA LEU A 152 -17.08 5.32 -0.28
C LEU A 152 -17.54 6.79 -0.24
N GLU A 153 -17.34 7.47 0.89
CA GLU A 153 -17.62 8.90 1.04
C GLU A 153 -16.84 9.72 0.02
N TYR A 154 -15.57 9.39 -0.23
CA TYR A 154 -14.78 10.07 -1.25
C TYR A 154 -15.28 9.82 -2.68
N LEU A 155 -15.60 8.58 -3.04
CA LEU A 155 -16.17 8.26 -4.36
C LEU A 155 -17.52 8.96 -4.59
N LEU A 156 -18.30 9.17 -3.53
CA LEU A 156 -19.55 9.94 -3.52
C LEU A 156 -19.33 11.46 -3.39
N LEU A 157 -18.10 11.93 -3.22
CA LEU A 157 -17.78 13.36 -3.25
C LEU A 157 -17.47 13.82 -4.67
N LEU A 158 -16.97 12.91 -5.52
CA LEU A 158 -16.56 13.23 -6.89
C LEU A 158 -17.76 13.42 -7.82
N ASP A 159 -17.69 14.49 -8.62
CA ASP A 159 -18.72 14.91 -9.56
C ASP A 159 -18.50 14.20 -10.91
N PRO A 160 -19.48 13.41 -11.40
CA PRO A 160 -19.40 12.73 -12.69
C PRO A 160 -19.06 13.66 -13.86
N ASP A 161 -19.60 14.88 -13.91
CA ASP A 161 -19.37 15.80 -15.03
C ASP A 161 -17.93 16.31 -15.04
N ARG A 162 -17.38 16.61 -13.85
CA ARG A 162 -15.98 17.01 -13.68
C ARG A 162 -15.01 15.87 -14.00
N LEU A 163 -15.36 14.63 -13.64
CA LEU A 163 -14.55 13.45 -13.99
C LEU A 163 -14.42 13.30 -15.51
N VAL A 164 -15.51 13.46 -16.27
CA VAL A 164 -15.47 13.26 -17.73
C VAL A 164 -15.15 14.54 -18.52
N TRP A 165 -14.88 15.66 -17.84
CA TRP A 165 -14.71 16.97 -18.47
C TRP A 165 -13.66 16.94 -19.59
N SER A 166 -12.45 16.42 -19.30
CA SER A 166 -11.35 16.37 -20.27
C SER A 166 -11.66 15.43 -21.45
N PHE A 167 -12.42 14.36 -21.22
CA PHE A 167 -12.88 13.45 -22.28
C PHE A 167 -13.90 14.14 -23.20
N ARG A 168 -14.85 14.89 -22.64
CA ARG A 168 -15.85 15.65 -23.40
C ARG A 168 -15.17 16.72 -24.26
N THR A 169 -14.26 17.50 -23.67
CA THR A 169 -13.47 18.51 -24.38
C THR A 169 -12.67 17.89 -25.52
N GLN A 170 -11.97 16.76 -25.27
CA GLN A 170 -11.23 16.04 -26.31
C GLN A 170 -12.12 15.52 -27.44
N ALA A 171 -13.35 15.11 -27.14
CA ALA A 171 -14.32 14.61 -28.11
C ALA A 171 -15.10 15.73 -28.83
N GLY A 172 -14.83 17.01 -28.54
CA GLY A 172 -15.58 18.14 -29.10
C GLY A 172 -17.04 18.23 -28.60
N LEU A 173 -17.33 17.65 -27.43
CA LEU A 173 -18.65 17.66 -26.80
C LEU A 173 -18.74 18.75 -25.73
N PRO A 174 -19.95 19.24 -25.38
CA PRO A 174 -20.14 20.13 -24.24
C PRO A 174 -19.63 19.50 -22.94
N ALA A 175 -18.75 20.21 -22.23
CA ALA A 175 -18.13 19.79 -20.97
C ALA A 175 -18.61 20.69 -19.81
N PRO A 176 -19.70 20.35 -19.10
CA PRO A 176 -20.20 21.15 -17.99
C PRO A 176 -19.26 21.10 -16.78
N GLY A 177 -19.20 22.21 -16.05
CA GLY A 177 -18.32 22.37 -14.88
C GLY A 177 -16.87 22.67 -15.26
N GLU A 178 -15.97 22.39 -14.33
CA GLU A 178 -14.52 22.63 -14.46
C GLU A 178 -13.75 21.31 -14.23
N PRO A 179 -12.59 21.12 -14.88
CA PRO A 179 -11.77 19.94 -14.66
C PRO A 179 -11.30 19.84 -13.21
N TYR A 180 -10.88 18.64 -12.82
CA TYR A 180 -10.15 18.46 -11.56
C TYR A 180 -8.72 19.01 -11.66
N GLY A 181 -8.13 19.33 -10.52
CA GLY A 181 -6.75 19.81 -10.45
C GLY A 181 -5.72 18.66 -10.39
N GLY A 182 -4.49 18.97 -9.99
CA GLY A 182 -3.44 17.96 -9.84
C GLY A 182 -3.10 17.28 -11.16
N TRP A 183 -2.91 15.97 -11.15
CA TRP A 183 -2.56 15.22 -12.38
C TRP A 183 -3.73 14.99 -13.33
N GLU A 184 -4.96 15.38 -12.94
CA GLU A 184 -6.14 15.42 -13.81
C GLU A 184 -6.37 16.81 -14.44
N GLY A 185 -5.44 17.75 -14.22
CA GLY A 185 -5.50 19.09 -14.82
C GLY A 185 -5.59 19.03 -16.35
N PRO A 186 -6.28 20.00 -16.99
CA PRO A 186 -6.59 19.96 -18.42
C PRO A 186 -5.33 19.97 -19.33
N ASP A 187 -4.23 20.55 -18.85
CA ASP A 187 -2.95 20.64 -19.57
C ASP A 187 -1.95 19.53 -19.18
N VAL A 188 -2.31 18.62 -18.27
CA VAL A 188 -1.42 17.55 -17.80
C VAL A 188 -1.49 16.37 -18.78
N GLU A 189 -0.34 15.81 -19.16
CA GLU A 189 -0.32 14.73 -20.17
C GLU A 189 -0.88 13.40 -19.65
N LEU A 190 -0.92 13.19 -18.32
CA LEU A 190 -1.45 11.99 -17.67
C LEU A 190 -2.97 12.01 -17.43
N ARG A 191 -3.66 13.14 -17.70
CA ARG A 191 -5.09 13.31 -17.40
C ARG A 191 -5.95 12.18 -17.96
N GLY A 192 -7.02 11.84 -17.25
CA GLY A 192 -7.91 10.71 -17.53
C GLY A 192 -7.52 9.41 -16.84
N HIS A 193 -6.29 9.28 -16.32
CA HIS A 193 -5.84 8.07 -15.64
C HIS A 193 -6.64 7.78 -14.36
N PHE A 194 -6.95 8.80 -13.57
CA PHE A 194 -7.73 8.65 -12.35
C PHE A 194 -9.18 8.31 -12.65
N VAL A 195 -9.73 8.79 -13.77
CA VAL A 195 -11.09 8.42 -14.21
C VAL A 195 -11.16 6.92 -14.51
N GLY A 196 -10.12 6.34 -15.12
CA GLY A 196 -10.00 4.89 -15.27
C GLY A 196 -10.02 4.15 -13.92
N HIS A 197 -9.21 4.62 -12.96
CA HIS A 197 -9.22 4.08 -11.59
C HIS A 197 -10.58 4.24 -10.89
N TYR A 198 -11.27 5.37 -11.10
CA TYR A 198 -12.60 5.62 -10.54
C TYR A 198 -13.61 4.59 -11.04
N LEU A 199 -13.58 4.23 -12.33
CA LEU A 199 -14.45 3.18 -12.87
C LEU A 199 -14.23 1.84 -12.15
N SER A 200 -12.98 1.41 -11.99
CA SER A 200 -12.63 0.19 -11.26
C SER A 200 -13.08 0.26 -9.80
N ALA A 201 -12.71 1.33 -9.10
CA ALA A 201 -13.03 1.53 -7.69
C ALA A 201 -14.55 1.58 -7.45
N ALA A 202 -15.29 2.30 -8.27
CA ALA A 202 -16.74 2.43 -8.13
C ALA A 202 -17.46 1.08 -8.36
N ALA A 203 -17.04 0.28 -9.36
CA ALA A 203 -17.60 -1.05 -9.56
C ALA A 203 -17.34 -1.98 -8.36
N LYS A 204 -16.09 -2.02 -7.87
CA LYS A 204 -15.67 -2.85 -6.72
C LYS A 204 -16.35 -2.43 -5.41
N MET A 205 -16.44 -1.12 -5.17
CA MET A 205 -17.11 -0.56 -3.99
C MET A 205 -18.62 -0.79 -4.04
N TRP A 206 -19.25 -0.64 -5.21
CA TRP A 206 -20.66 -0.97 -5.39
C TRP A 206 -20.92 -2.45 -5.10
N ALA A 207 -20.09 -3.35 -5.64
CA ALA A 207 -20.24 -4.78 -5.34
C ALA A 207 -20.09 -5.10 -3.85
N SER A 208 -19.17 -4.41 -3.17
CA SER A 208 -18.89 -4.60 -1.74
C SER A 208 -19.97 -4.02 -0.81
N THR A 209 -20.71 -2.98 -1.23
CA THR A 209 -21.59 -2.20 -0.34
C THR A 209 -23.06 -2.16 -0.78
N GLY A 210 -23.35 -2.40 -2.05
CA GLY A 210 -24.68 -2.23 -2.63
C GLY A 210 -25.16 -0.77 -2.71
N ASN A 211 -24.26 0.22 -2.59
CA ASN A 211 -24.65 1.63 -2.54
C ASN A 211 -25.29 2.10 -3.87
N ALA A 212 -26.59 2.38 -3.85
CA ALA A 212 -27.35 2.76 -5.06
C ALA A 212 -26.95 4.13 -5.65
N THR A 213 -26.56 5.08 -4.80
CA THR A 213 -26.10 6.40 -5.27
C THR A 213 -24.81 6.29 -6.08
N LEU A 214 -23.86 5.47 -5.62
CA LEU A 214 -22.64 5.19 -6.35
C LEU A 214 -22.92 4.47 -7.66
N ALA A 215 -23.87 3.53 -7.67
CA ALA A 215 -24.30 2.84 -8.90
C ALA A 215 -24.81 3.82 -9.97
N GLY A 216 -25.61 4.81 -9.56
CA GLY A 216 -26.06 5.89 -10.44
C GLY A 216 -24.91 6.71 -11.02
N ARG A 217 -23.95 7.11 -10.17
CA ARG A 217 -22.79 7.91 -10.59
C ARG A 217 -21.85 7.17 -11.53
N MET A 218 -21.50 5.92 -11.22
CA MET A 218 -20.62 5.13 -12.09
C MET A 218 -21.26 4.89 -13.47
N SER A 219 -22.57 4.60 -13.52
CA SER A 219 -23.30 4.46 -14.79
C SER A 219 -23.34 5.78 -15.59
N ALA A 220 -23.44 6.93 -14.91
CA ALA A 220 -23.39 8.23 -15.57
C ALA A 220 -22.02 8.49 -16.21
N VAL A 221 -20.93 8.17 -15.50
CA VAL A 221 -19.56 8.27 -16.04
C VAL A 221 -19.38 7.35 -17.26
N VAL A 222 -19.77 6.07 -17.16
CA VAL A 222 -19.72 5.14 -18.32
C VAL A 222 -20.54 5.66 -19.49
N GLY A 223 -21.74 6.19 -19.22
CA GLY A 223 -22.60 6.80 -20.23
C GLY A 223 -21.93 7.95 -20.98
N ALA A 224 -21.34 8.89 -20.24
CA ALA A 224 -20.65 10.03 -20.84
C ALA A 224 -19.37 9.62 -21.60
N LEU A 225 -18.58 8.68 -21.08
CA LEU A 225 -17.42 8.15 -21.81
C LEU A 225 -17.83 7.44 -23.11
N ARG A 226 -18.97 6.75 -23.11
CA ARG A 226 -19.54 6.15 -24.33
C ARG A 226 -19.92 7.21 -25.36
N GLU A 227 -20.50 8.33 -24.94
CA GLU A 227 -20.78 9.47 -25.83
C GLU A 227 -19.49 9.99 -26.47
N CYS A 228 -18.43 10.18 -25.67
CA CYS A 228 -17.12 10.61 -26.16
C CYS A 228 -16.52 9.63 -27.18
N GLN A 229 -16.50 8.33 -26.88
CA GLN A 229 -15.97 7.31 -27.79
C GLN A 229 -16.76 7.25 -29.11
N ARG A 230 -18.09 7.41 -29.04
CA ARG A 230 -18.95 7.44 -30.23
C ARG A 230 -18.72 8.69 -31.07
N ALA A 231 -18.52 9.84 -30.45
CA ALA A 231 -18.20 11.09 -31.14
C ALA A 231 -16.85 11.01 -31.87
N ALA A 232 -15.86 10.32 -31.29
CA ALA A 232 -14.58 10.06 -31.96
C ALA A 232 -14.73 9.12 -33.18
N GLY A 233 -15.65 8.16 -33.13
CA GLY A 233 -16.02 7.31 -34.28
C GLY A 233 -14.99 6.26 -34.72
N THR A 234 -13.87 6.12 -33.98
CA THR A 234 -12.74 5.23 -34.34
C THR A 234 -12.48 4.11 -33.33
N GLY A 235 -13.23 4.06 -32.24
CA GLY A 235 -12.93 3.20 -31.07
C GLY A 235 -11.99 3.86 -30.06
N TYR A 236 -11.38 5.00 -30.40
CA TYR A 236 -10.52 5.77 -29.50
C TYR A 236 -11.29 6.35 -28.32
N LEU A 237 -10.71 6.22 -27.12
CA LEU A 237 -11.19 6.86 -25.91
C LEU A 237 -10.00 7.23 -25.01
N SER A 238 -9.79 8.54 -24.80
CA SER A 238 -8.84 9.11 -23.86
C SER A 238 -9.26 10.55 -23.53
N ALA A 239 -8.68 11.14 -22.49
CA ALA A 239 -8.82 12.54 -22.13
C ALA A 239 -7.85 13.47 -22.89
N PHE A 240 -7.00 12.91 -23.75
CA PHE A 240 -5.99 13.60 -24.55
C PHE A 240 -6.03 13.16 -26.02
N PRO A 241 -5.38 13.87 -26.96
CA PRO A 241 -5.41 13.51 -28.38
C PRO A 241 -4.52 12.32 -28.72
N ALA A 242 -4.84 11.65 -29.83
CA ALA A 242 -4.09 10.48 -30.32
C ALA A 242 -2.60 10.77 -30.61
N GLU A 243 -2.23 12.04 -30.80
CA GLU A 243 -0.85 12.49 -31.01
C GLU A 243 0.11 12.06 -29.89
N PHE A 244 -0.38 11.90 -28.65
CA PHE A 244 0.46 11.41 -27.55
C PHE A 244 0.97 9.99 -27.81
N PHE A 245 0.16 9.15 -28.47
CA PHE A 245 0.58 7.83 -28.90
C PHE A 245 1.54 7.90 -30.10
N ASP A 246 1.39 8.89 -30.98
CA ASP A 246 2.35 9.11 -32.07
C ASP A 246 3.74 9.44 -31.51
N ARG A 247 3.81 10.27 -30.44
CA ARG A 247 5.07 10.55 -29.71
C ARG A 247 5.63 9.30 -29.04
N PHE A 248 4.81 8.57 -28.29
CA PHE A 248 5.22 7.33 -27.61
C PHE A 248 5.83 6.34 -28.60
N GLU A 249 5.12 6.04 -29.68
CA GLU A 249 5.53 5.06 -30.70
C GLU A 249 6.74 5.55 -31.53
N ALA A 250 6.89 6.88 -31.63
CA ALA A 250 8.10 7.52 -32.15
C ALA A 250 9.25 7.60 -31.14
N VAL A 251 9.12 7.02 -29.94
CA VAL A 251 10.11 7.09 -28.84
C VAL A 251 10.52 8.53 -28.59
N ARG A 252 9.52 9.41 -28.56
CA ARG A 252 9.65 10.82 -28.22
C ARG A 252 9.07 11.04 -26.82
N PRO A 253 9.56 12.06 -26.09
CA PRO A 253 9.09 12.30 -24.74
C PRO A 253 7.58 12.51 -24.74
N VAL A 254 6.85 11.84 -23.86
CA VAL A 254 5.42 12.01 -23.57
C VAL A 254 5.11 11.28 -22.27
N TRP A 255 4.16 11.78 -21.48
CA TRP A 255 3.83 11.13 -20.21
C TRP A 255 2.88 9.94 -20.35
N ALA A 256 3.43 8.71 -20.34
CA ALA A 256 2.74 7.45 -20.08
C ALA A 256 1.31 7.31 -20.68
N PRO A 257 1.10 7.52 -22.00
CA PRO A 257 -0.23 7.45 -22.60
C PRO A 257 -0.81 6.03 -22.58
N TYR A 258 0.02 4.98 -22.74
CA TYR A 258 -0.44 3.58 -22.64
C TYR A 258 -0.81 3.19 -21.20
N TYR A 259 -0.10 3.68 -20.18
CA TYR A 259 -0.53 3.54 -18.79
C TYR A 259 -1.94 4.10 -18.55
N THR A 260 -2.21 5.29 -19.11
CA THR A 260 -3.48 5.98 -18.92
C THR A 260 -4.63 5.19 -19.56
N VAL A 261 -4.46 4.74 -20.81
CA VAL A 261 -5.51 3.92 -21.44
C VAL A 261 -5.64 2.54 -20.84
N HIS A 262 -4.58 1.95 -20.29
CA HIS A 262 -4.71 0.76 -19.46
C HIS A 262 -5.68 0.99 -18.30
N LYS A 263 -5.61 2.12 -17.56
CA LYS A 263 -6.57 2.39 -16.47
C LYS A 263 -8.00 2.52 -16.98
N ILE A 264 -8.19 3.19 -18.12
CA ILE A 264 -9.51 3.34 -18.72
C ILE A 264 -10.05 1.97 -19.17
N MET A 265 -9.23 1.16 -19.83
CA MET A 265 -9.60 -0.18 -20.30
C MET A 265 -9.93 -1.10 -19.12
N GLN A 266 -9.09 -1.16 -18.08
CA GLN A 266 -9.35 -1.97 -16.89
C GLN A 266 -10.60 -1.47 -16.15
N GLY A 267 -10.79 -0.15 -16.05
CA GLY A 267 -11.98 0.45 -15.48
C GLY A 267 -13.26 0.03 -16.19
N LEU A 268 -13.28 0.09 -17.53
CA LEU A 268 -14.40 -0.38 -18.33
C LEU A 268 -14.60 -1.90 -18.22
N LEU A 269 -13.51 -2.67 -18.18
CA LEU A 269 -13.60 -4.11 -18.01
C LEU A 269 -14.19 -4.48 -16.64
N ASP A 270 -13.80 -3.79 -15.57
CA ASP A 270 -14.35 -3.97 -14.23
C ASP A 270 -15.83 -3.56 -14.18
N GLN A 271 -16.24 -2.50 -14.89
CA GLN A 271 -17.66 -2.14 -15.04
C GLN A 271 -18.47 -3.26 -15.71
N HIS A 272 -17.86 -4.02 -16.63
CA HIS A 272 -18.51 -5.19 -17.21
C HIS A 272 -18.52 -6.40 -16.25
N VAL A 273 -17.34 -6.83 -15.79
CA VAL A 273 -17.15 -8.08 -15.04
C VAL A 273 -17.73 -8.01 -13.63
N VAL A 274 -17.60 -6.86 -12.97
CA VAL A 274 -18.05 -6.66 -11.58
C VAL A 274 -19.42 -6.00 -11.53
N ALA A 275 -19.64 -4.96 -12.35
CA ALA A 275 -20.88 -4.19 -12.34
C ALA A 275 -21.99 -4.72 -13.27
N GLY A 276 -21.65 -5.63 -14.21
CA GLY A 276 -22.61 -6.16 -15.17
C GLY A 276 -23.00 -5.18 -16.29
N ASP A 277 -22.24 -4.09 -16.50
CA ASP A 277 -22.54 -3.12 -17.55
C ASP A 277 -22.10 -3.63 -18.93
N GLY A 278 -23.06 -4.15 -19.69
CA GLY A 278 -22.81 -4.66 -21.05
C GLY A 278 -22.33 -3.60 -22.05
N ARG A 279 -22.53 -2.30 -21.78
CA ARG A 279 -22.03 -1.23 -22.67
C ARG A 279 -20.51 -1.17 -22.63
N ALA A 280 -19.94 -1.38 -21.45
CA ALA A 280 -18.51 -1.21 -21.21
C ALA A 280 -17.65 -2.24 -21.96
N LEU A 281 -18.12 -3.49 -22.11
CA LEU A 281 -17.42 -4.52 -22.88
C LEU A 281 -17.21 -4.11 -24.35
N GLY A 282 -18.25 -3.57 -24.99
CA GLY A 282 -18.14 -3.08 -26.37
C GLY A 282 -17.15 -1.92 -26.49
N MET A 283 -17.10 -1.04 -25.48
CA MET A 283 -16.17 0.09 -25.46
C MET A 283 -14.71 -0.37 -25.35
N VAL A 284 -14.40 -1.28 -24.42
CA VAL A 284 -13.02 -1.78 -24.24
C VAL A 284 -12.55 -2.64 -25.41
N ALA A 285 -13.43 -3.43 -26.03
CA ALA A 285 -13.11 -4.16 -27.26
C ALA A 285 -12.77 -3.21 -28.42
N ALA A 286 -13.55 -2.13 -28.60
CA ALA A 286 -13.25 -1.13 -29.62
C ALA A 286 -11.92 -0.38 -29.35
N MET A 287 -11.57 -0.16 -28.08
CA MET A 287 -10.25 0.39 -27.72
C MET A 287 -9.14 -0.61 -28.07
N ALA A 288 -9.31 -1.90 -27.75
CA ALA A 288 -8.34 -2.94 -28.08
C ALA A 288 -8.11 -3.05 -29.60
N ASP A 289 -9.18 -3.01 -30.41
CA ASP A 289 -9.11 -2.96 -31.87
C ASP A 289 -8.33 -1.73 -32.37
N TYR A 290 -8.60 -0.55 -31.81
CA TYR A 290 -7.89 0.69 -32.15
C TYR A 290 -6.39 0.57 -31.88
N PHE A 291 -5.99 0.13 -30.68
CA PHE A 291 -4.58 -0.01 -30.31
C PHE A 291 -3.88 -1.17 -31.02
N ALA A 292 -4.59 -2.26 -31.33
CA ALA A 292 -4.08 -3.31 -32.22
C ALA A 292 -3.70 -2.75 -33.59
N GLY A 293 -4.53 -1.85 -34.13
CA GLY A 293 -4.25 -1.14 -35.37
C GLY A 293 -2.98 -0.30 -35.30
N ARG A 294 -2.79 0.43 -34.20
CA ARG A 294 -1.58 1.27 -33.98
C ARG A 294 -0.32 0.44 -33.86
N VAL A 295 -0.31 -0.56 -32.97
CA VAL A 295 0.85 -1.46 -32.78
C VAL A 295 1.21 -2.15 -34.10
N ARG A 296 0.22 -2.64 -34.85
CA ARG A 296 0.45 -3.22 -36.18
C ARG A 296 1.13 -2.24 -37.14
N ASN A 297 0.69 -0.98 -37.14
CA ASN A 297 1.27 0.04 -38.00
C ASN A 297 2.71 0.37 -37.61
N VAL A 298 3.04 0.42 -36.32
CA VAL A 298 4.42 0.58 -35.84
C VAL A 298 5.30 -0.57 -36.31
N ILE A 299 4.85 -1.81 -36.12
CA ILE A 299 5.60 -3.01 -36.50
C ILE A 299 5.81 -3.06 -38.01
N ARG A 300 4.77 -2.78 -38.81
CA ARG A 300 4.85 -2.77 -40.28
C ARG A 300 5.74 -1.67 -40.83
N ARG A 301 5.73 -0.50 -40.20
CA ARG A 301 6.50 0.68 -40.66
C ARG A 301 7.96 0.62 -40.20
N TYR A 302 8.21 0.01 -39.05
CA TYR A 302 9.51 -0.05 -38.42
C TYR A 302 9.90 -1.51 -38.15
N SER A 303 9.59 -2.03 -36.96
CA SER A 303 9.82 -3.43 -36.59
C SER A 303 9.13 -3.77 -35.25
N VAL A 304 9.17 -5.05 -34.85
CA VAL A 304 8.71 -5.46 -33.50
C VAL A 304 9.62 -4.95 -32.40
N GLU A 305 10.92 -4.86 -32.66
CA GLU A 305 11.91 -4.29 -31.75
C GLU A 305 11.64 -2.80 -31.53
N ARG A 306 11.21 -2.07 -32.57
CA ARG A 306 10.80 -0.67 -32.42
C ARG A 306 9.59 -0.53 -31.48
N HIS A 307 8.61 -1.42 -31.60
CA HIS A 307 7.48 -1.45 -30.67
C HIS A 307 7.96 -1.71 -29.24
N TRP A 308 8.78 -2.73 -29.00
CA TRP A 308 9.29 -3.01 -27.65
C TRP A 308 10.21 -1.91 -27.08
N ALA A 309 10.97 -1.22 -27.92
CA ALA A 309 11.75 -0.04 -27.52
C ALA A 309 10.84 1.08 -27.01
N SER A 310 9.65 1.27 -27.62
CA SER A 310 8.68 2.26 -27.12
C SER A 310 8.11 1.90 -25.74
N LEU A 311 8.07 0.62 -25.37
CA LEU A 311 7.60 0.17 -24.04
C LEU A 311 8.61 0.44 -22.92
N ASN A 312 9.73 1.10 -23.18
CA ASN A 312 10.55 1.73 -22.14
C ASN A 312 9.84 2.93 -21.51
N GLU A 313 8.90 3.55 -22.24
CA GLU A 313 7.89 4.41 -21.66
C GLU A 313 6.78 3.57 -20.99
N GLU A 314 6.21 4.07 -19.89
CA GLU A 314 5.32 3.29 -19.04
C GLU A 314 4.00 2.92 -19.77
N THR A 315 3.67 1.63 -19.70
CA THR A 315 2.44 1.06 -20.28
C THR A 315 1.44 0.58 -19.22
N GLY A 316 1.83 0.57 -17.94
CA GLY A 316 1.08 -0.14 -16.90
C GLY A 316 0.88 -1.62 -17.26
N GLY A 317 -0.28 -2.18 -16.90
CA GLY A 317 -0.68 -3.56 -17.21
C GLY A 317 -1.50 -3.66 -18.50
N MET A 318 -1.01 -3.10 -19.61
CA MET A 318 -1.67 -3.29 -20.92
C MET A 318 -1.75 -4.78 -21.28
N ASN A 319 -0.70 -5.56 -20.98
CA ASN A 319 -0.74 -7.01 -21.15
C ASN A 319 -1.80 -7.67 -20.25
N ASP A 320 -1.87 -7.30 -18.96
CA ASP A 320 -2.87 -7.78 -17.99
C ASP A 320 -4.32 -7.63 -18.50
N VAL A 321 -4.74 -6.39 -18.80
CA VAL A 321 -6.13 -6.11 -19.23
C VAL A 321 -6.48 -6.80 -20.55
N LEU A 322 -5.53 -6.95 -21.47
CA LEU A 322 -5.75 -7.60 -22.76
C LEU A 322 -5.85 -9.13 -22.64
N TYR A 323 -5.07 -9.76 -21.76
CA TYR A 323 -5.24 -11.17 -21.42
C TYR A 323 -6.59 -11.43 -20.74
N GLN A 324 -7.01 -10.57 -19.81
CA GLN A 324 -8.36 -10.65 -19.23
C GLN A 324 -9.46 -10.46 -20.28
N LEU A 325 -9.31 -9.50 -21.20
CA LEU A 325 -10.28 -9.29 -22.27
C LEU A 325 -10.37 -10.53 -23.18
N TYR A 326 -9.25 -11.20 -23.43
CA TYR A 326 -9.24 -12.46 -24.18
C TYR A 326 -10.04 -13.56 -23.48
N THR A 327 -9.97 -13.72 -22.15
CA THR A 327 -10.75 -14.77 -21.45
C THR A 327 -12.26 -14.55 -21.56
N ILE A 328 -12.71 -13.31 -21.76
CA ILE A 328 -14.12 -12.95 -21.90
C ILE A 328 -14.60 -13.05 -23.35
N THR A 329 -13.78 -12.58 -24.30
CA THR A 329 -14.17 -12.46 -25.71
C THR A 329 -13.78 -13.67 -26.56
N ASN A 330 -12.79 -14.45 -26.12
CA ASN A 330 -12.12 -15.52 -26.85
C ASN A 330 -11.55 -15.08 -28.22
N ASP A 331 -11.32 -13.77 -28.41
CA ASP A 331 -10.77 -13.23 -29.65
C ASP A 331 -9.24 -13.27 -29.63
N GLN A 332 -8.66 -14.09 -30.51
CA GLN A 332 -7.21 -14.29 -30.62
C GLN A 332 -6.42 -12.98 -30.85
N ARG A 333 -7.05 -11.95 -31.42
CA ARG A 333 -6.42 -10.64 -31.62
C ARG A 333 -6.08 -9.98 -30.28
N HIS A 334 -6.91 -10.17 -29.25
CA HIS A 334 -6.62 -9.68 -27.90
C HIS A 334 -5.44 -10.42 -27.26
N LEU A 335 -5.38 -11.75 -27.43
CA LEU A 335 -4.27 -12.57 -26.94
C LEU A 335 -2.93 -12.13 -27.55
N VAL A 336 -2.90 -11.91 -28.87
CA VAL A 336 -1.69 -11.50 -29.57
C VAL A 336 -1.29 -10.08 -29.19
N LEU A 337 -2.25 -9.15 -29.08
CA LEU A 337 -1.95 -7.80 -28.63
C LEU A 337 -1.40 -7.81 -27.19
N ALA A 338 -1.98 -8.61 -26.28
CA ALA A 338 -1.48 -8.77 -24.91
C ALA A 338 -0.01 -9.18 -24.91
N HIS A 339 0.34 -10.17 -25.73
CA HIS A 339 1.71 -10.65 -25.85
C HIS A 339 2.70 -9.58 -26.33
N LEU A 340 2.28 -8.71 -27.25
CA LEU A 340 3.12 -7.60 -27.72
C LEU A 340 3.42 -6.58 -26.61
N PHE A 341 2.66 -6.58 -25.50
CA PHE A 341 2.91 -5.76 -24.31
C PHE A 341 3.68 -6.48 -23.20
N ASP A 342 4.14 -7.74 -23.37
CA ASP A 342 4.86 -8.51 -22.34
C ASP A 342 6.29 -8.01 -22.02
N LYS A 343 6.74 -6.90 -22.63
CA LYS A 343 8.06 -6.25 -22.39
C LYS A 343 9.19 -7.28 -22.15
N PRO A 344 9.61 -8.03 -23.18
CA PRO A 344 10.53 -9.17 -23.03
C PRO A 344 11.90 -8.78 -22.45
N CYS A 345 12.33 -7.52 -22.59
CA CYS A 345 13.59 -7.07 -22.02
C CYS A 345 13.61 -7.10 -20.48
N PHE A 346 12.46 -6.94 -19.83
CA PHE A 346 12.32 -6.99 -18.38
C PHE A 346 11.97 -8.41 -17.91
N LEU A 347 10.93 -9.02 -18.48
CA LEU A 347 10.53 -10.39 -18.13
C LEU A 347 11.63 -11.41 -18.45
N GLY A 348 12.47 -11.15 -19.46
CA GLY A 348 13.62 -11.98 -19.79
C GLY A 348 14.69 -12.03 -18.71
N LEU A 349 14.90 -10.95 -17.94
CA LEU A 349 15.82 -10.93 -16.79
C LEU A 349 15.30 -11.84 -15.67
N LEU A 350 13.99 -11.79 -15.41
CA LEU A 350 13.32 -12.63 -14.43
C LEU A 350 13.30 -14.10 -14.88
N ALA A 351 13.15 -14.36 -16.18
CA ALA A 351 13.16 -15.69 -16.78
C ALA A 351 14.51 -16.40 -16.58
N VAL A 352 15.62 -15.66 -16.62
CA VAL A 352 16.95 -16.19 -16.32
C VAL A 352 17.32 -16.10 -14.84
N GLN A 353 16.35 -15.76 -13.97
CA GLN A 353 16.52 -15.65 -12.52
C GLN A 353 17.64 -14.69 -12.09
N ALA A 354 17.78 -13.57 -12.80
CA ALA A 354 18.70 -12.50 -12.45
C ALA A 354 18.02 -11.44 -11.59
N ASP A 355 18.56 -11.19 -10.38
CA ASP A 355 18.19 -10.03 -9.56
C ASP A 355 18.85 -8.76 -10.10
N SER A 356 18.23 -8.18 -11.12
CA SER A 356 18.64 -6.93 -11.77
C SER A 356 17.54 -5.87 -11.67
N LEU A 357 16.85 -5.79 -10.53
CA LEU A 357 15.75 -4.85 -10.32
C LEU A 357 16.21 -3.41 -10.04
N SER A 358 17.46 -3.21 -9.60
CA SER A 358 18.02 -1.88 -9.34
C SER A 358 17.74 -0.90 -10.49
N ASP A 359 17.44 0.34 -10.13
CA ASP A 359 17.18 1.47 -11.04
C ASP A 359 15.92 1.32 -11.93
N PHE A 360 15.17 0.21 -11.80
CA PHE A 360 13.84 0.14 -12.39
C PHE A 360 12.82 0.92 -11.55
N HIS A 361 12.01 1.76 -12.21
CA HIS A 361 10.81 2.35 -11.61
C HIS A 361 9.84 1.22 -11.25
N ALA A 362 9.62 1.03 -9.96
CA ALA A 362 9.01 -0.18 -9.42
C ALA A 362 7.58 -0.34 -9.97
N ASN A 363 6.78 0.73 -9.90
CA ASN A 363 5.38 0.68 -10.30
C ASN A 363 5.14 0.56 -11.81
N THR A 364 6.14 0.87 -12.65
CA THR A 364 6.08 0.59 -14.10
C THR A 364 6.14 -0.91 -14.37
N HIS A 365 6.94 -1.64 -13.58
CA HIS A 365 7.34 -3.01 -13.88
C HIS A 365 6.48 -4.07 -13.18
N ILE A 366 6.00 -3.81 -11.96
CA ILE A 366 5.12 -4.76 -11.25
C ILE A 366 3.86 -5.10 -12.08
N PRO A 367 3.15 -4.16 -12.72
CA PRO A 367 2.00 -4.47 -13.58
C PRO A 367 2.34 -5.36 -14.78
N VAL A 368 3.55 -5.25 -15.33
CA VAL A 368 4.02 -6.14 -16.41
C VAL A 368 4.12 -7.58 -15.91
N VAL A 369 4.61 -7.78 -14.67
CA VAL A 369 4.63 -9.10 -14.01
C VAL A 369 3.21 -9.62 -13.81
N VAL A 370 2.26 -8.79 -13.36
CA VAL A 370 0.84 -9.18 -13.22
C VAL A 370 0.27 -9.65 -14.56
N GLY A 371 0.55 -8.96 -15.66
CA GLY A 371 0.14 -9.44 -16.99
C GLY A 371 0.83 -10.73 -17.40
N GLY A 372 2.08 -10.94 -16.99
CA GLY A 372 2.76 -12.22 -17.11
C GLY A 372 2.07 -13.36 -16.33
N GLN A 373 1.55 -13.06 -15.14
CA GLN A 373 0.75 -14.02 -14.37
C GLN A 373 -0.55 -14.37 -15.09
N MET A 374 -1.25 -13.38 -15.64
CA MET A 374 -2.43 -13.64 -16.47
C MET A 374 -2.10 -14.47 -17.71
N ARG A 375 -0.93 -14.25 -18.34
CA ARG A 375 -0.49 -15.11 -19.45
C ARG A 375 -0.34 -16.57 -19.01
N TYR A 376 0.24 -16.84 -17.84
CA TYR A 376 0.29 -18.22 -17.31
C TYR A 376 -1.11 -18.80 -17.14
N GLU A 377 -2.05 -18.04 -16.54
CA GLU A 377 -3.42 -18.51 -16.35
C GLU A 377 -4.14 -18.81 -17.67
N VAL A 378 -3.90 -17.99 -18.70
CA VAL A 378 -4.52 -18.10 -20.02
C VAL A 378 -3.90 -19.21 -20.87
N THR A 379 -2.58 -19.36 -20.84
CA THR A 379 -1.83 -20.19 -21.81
C THR A 379 -1.27 -21.48 -21.22
N GLY A 380 -1.15 -21.56 -19.90
CA GLY A 380 -0.51 -22.66 -19.18
C GLY A 380 1.02 -22.68 -19.28
N ASP A 381 1.67 -21.63 -19.79
CA ASP A 381 3.13 -21.58 -19.99
C ASP A 381 3.89 -21.50 -18.65
N PRO A 382 4.57 -22.58 -18.20
CA PRO A 382 5.18 -22.65 -16.88
C PRO A 382 6.30 -21.63 -16.68
N LEU A 383 6.93 -21.12 -17.75
CA LEU A 383 7.95 -20.08 -17.64
C LEU A 383 7.42 -18.83 -16.92
N TYR A 384 6.17 -18.46 -17.18
CA TYR A 384 5.58 -17.26 -16.59
C TYR A 384 5.18 -17.46 -15.13
N LYS A 385 4.93 -18.70 -14.72
CA LYS A 385 4.83 -19.05 -13.30
C LYS A 385 6.19 -18.87 -12.60
N GLU A 386 7.26 -19.38 -13.20
CA GLU A 386 8.63 -19.27 -12.66
C GLU A 386 9.09 -17.81 -12.56
N ILE A 387 8.82 -17.00 -13.59
CA ILE A 387 9.08 -15.55 -13.59
C ILE A 387 8.40 -14.86 -12.40
N ALA A 388 7.11 -15.12 -12.18
CA ALA A 388 6.34 -14.48 -11.12
C ALA A 388 6.78 -14.93 -9.73
N THR A 389 7.06 -16.23 -9.55
CA THR A 389 7.60 -16.77 -8.28
C THR A 389 8.97 -16.15 -7.98
N PHE A 390 9.90 -16.16 -8.94
CA PHE A 390 11.22 -15.55 -8.77
C PHE A 390 11.13 -14.06 -8.45
N PHE A 391 10.28 -13.32 -9.16
CA PHE A 391 10.08 -11.90 -8.89
C PHE A 391 9.61 -11.62 -7.46
N MET A 392 8.61 -12.37 -6.98
CA MET A 392 8.09 -12.25 -5.62
C MET A 392 9.16 -12.56 -4.57
N ASP A 393 9.93 -13.64 -4.79
CA ASP A 393 11.00 -14.05 -3.88
C ASP A 393 12.14 -13.03 -3.84
N THR A 394 12.53 -12.48 -4.99
CA THR A 394 13.54 -11.43 -5.10
C THR A 394 13.08 -10.16 -4.36
N VAL A 395 11.92 -9.60 -4.69
CA VAL A 395 11.42 -8.39 -4.01
C VAL A 395 11.32 -8.61 -2.50
N ASN A 396 10.77 -9.75 -2.07
CA ASN A 396 10.60 -10.04 -0.65
C ASN A 396 11.93 -10.28 0.07
N SER A 397 12.97 -10.81 -0.59
CA SER A 397 14.24 -11.12 0.06
C SER A 397 15.26 -9.97 0.05
N SER A 398 15.18 -9.04 -0.91
CA SER A 398 16.19 -8.00 -1.09
C SER A 398 15.67 -6.56 -1.21
N HIS A 399 14.38 -6.32 -1.48
CA HIS A 399 13.84 -4.98 -1.75
C HIS A 399 12.62 -4.56 -0.91
N ALA A 400 12.11 -5.42 -0.01
CA ALA A 400 10.88 -5.13 0.76
C ALA A 400 11.15 -4.73 2.23
N TYR A 401 10.50 -3.66 2.68
CA TYR A 401 10.50 -3.21 4.08
C TYR A 401 9.60 -4.09 4.96
N ALA A 402 9.62 -3.87 6.28
CA ALA A 402 8.87 -4.65 7.26
C ALA A 402 7.34 -4.52 7.10
N THR A 403 6.88 -3.46 6.41
CA THR A 403 5.49 -3.27 5.97
C THR A 403 5.06 -4.26 4.90
N GLY A 404 5.99 -4.91 4.19
CA GLY A 404 5.75 -5.68 2.97
C GLY A 404 5.82 -4.85 1.68
N GLY A 405 5.86 -3.52 1.77
CA GLY A 405 6.04 -2.63 0.61
C GLY A 405 7.50 -2.53 0.16
N THR A 406 7.72 -1.87 -0.98
CA THR A 406 9.04 -1.75 -1.62
C THR A 406 9.23 -0.36 -2.22
N SER A 407 10.40 -0.10 -2.80
CA SER A 407 10.84 1.14 -3.46
C SER A 407 11.27 2.29 -2.54
N VAL A 408 12.10 3.16 -3.10
CA VAL A 408 12.46 4.47 -2.55
C VAL A 408 12.52 5.45 -3.71
N SER A 409 11.90 6.62 -3.55
CA SER A 409 11.75 7.62 -4.59
C SER A 409 11.16 7.05 -5.91
N GLU A 410 10.27 6.06 -5.81
CA GLU A 410 9.62 5.32 -6.92
C GLU A 410 10.46 4.22 -7.60
N PHE A 411 11.73 4.05 -7.21
CA PHE A 411 12.64 3.08 -7.81
C PHE A 411 13.01 1.96 -6.85
N TRP A 412 13.38 0.80 -7.38
CA TRP A 412 14.18 -0.15 -6.60
C TRP A 412 15.62 0.35 -6.52
N SER A 413 16.14 0.46 -5.30
CA SER A 413 17.57 0.63 -5.05
C SER A 413 18.29 -0.72 -5.12
N ASP A 414 19.61 -0.69 -5.00
CA ASP A 414 20.43 -1.90 -4.86
C ASP A 414 19.88 -2.91 -3.84
N PRO A 415 19.96 -4.22 -4.16
CA PRO A 415 19.45 -5.27 -3.30
C PRO A 415 20.17 -5.23 -1.95
N LYS A 416 19.41 -5.43 -0.87
CA LYS A 416 19.93 -5.46 0.51
C LYS A 416 20.67 -4.18 0.92
N ARG A 417 20.19 -3.00 0.50
CA ARG A 417 20.68 -1.67 0.92
C ARG A 417 19.63 -0.82 1.65
N LEU A 418 18.60 -1.45 2.20
CA LEU A 418 17.38 -0.78 2.67
C LEU A 418 17.62 0.18 3.83
N ALA A 419 18.64 -0.04 4.67
CA ALA A 419 18.90 0.85 5.80
C ALA A 419 19.31 2.25 5.34
N GLY A 420 20.02 2.35 4.21
CA GLY A 420 20.38 3.63 3.60
C GLY A 420 19.21 4.33 2.92
N ALA A 421 18.11 3.62 2.68
CA ALA A 421 16.92 4.09 1.98
C ALA A 421 15.75 4.45 2.93
N LEU A 422 15.96 4.40 4.26
CA LEU A 422 14.98 4.83 5.25
C LEU A 422 14.85 6.36 5.25
N THR A 423 13.94 6.88 4.42
CA THR A 423 13.76 8.31 4.19
C THR A 423 12.28 8.71 4.28
N THR A 424 11.96 9.93 3.85
CA THR A 424 10.57 10.39 3.67
C THR A 424 9.93 9.91 2.38
N GLU A 425 10.74 9.46 1.42
CA GLU A 425 10.28 9.02 0.09
C GLU A 425 10.36 7.49 -0.05
N THR A 426 10.20 6.77 1.05
CA THR A 426 10.16 5.31 1.07
C THR A 426 8.75 4.82 0.72
N GLU A 427 8.66 3.65 0.07
CA GLU A 427 7.42 2.90 -0.12
C GLU A 427 6.30 3.67 -0.83
N GLU A 428 6.40 3.77 -2.17
CA GLU A 428 5.28 4.23 -2.99
C GLU A 428 4.09 3.28 -2.85
N SER A 429 2.91 3.81 -2.50
CA SER A 429 1.72 2.99 -2.23
C SER A 429 1.20 2.18 -3.43
N CYS A 430 1.40 2.63 -4.67
CA CYS A 430 1.03 1.86 -5.86
C CYS A 430 1.79 0.54 -5.96
N THR A 431 3.04 0.51 -5.50
CA THR A 431 3.87 -0.70 -5.54
C THR A 431 3.27 -1.76 -4.62
N THR A 432 2.83 -1.38 -3.43
CA THR A 432 2.11 -2.28 -2.50
C THR A 432 0.81 -2.80 -3.12
N TYR A 433 0.00 -1.94 -3.75
CA TYR A 433 -1.23 -2.37 -4.45
C TYR A 433 -0.94 -3.45 -5.53
N ASN A 434 0.07 -3.24 -6.36
CA ASN A 434 0.39 -4.18 -7.43
C ASN A 434 1.08 -5.45 -6.90
N MET A 435 1.89 -5.36 -5.85
CA MET A 435 2.47 -6.55 -5.19
C MET A 435 1.39 -7.42 -4.52
N LEU A 436 0.31 -6.82 -4.00
CA LEU A 436 -0.84 -7.59 -3.52
C LEU A 436 -1.48 -8.40 -4.66
N LYS A 437 -1.59 -7.86 -5.88
CA LYS A 437 -2.03 -8.64 -7.05
C LYS A 437 -1.08 -9.82 -7.32
N VAL A 438 0.25 -9.57 -7.31
CA VAL A 438 1.26 -10.61 -7.54
C VAL A 438 1.12 -11.77 -6.54
N SER A 439 1.09 -11.44 -5.26
CA SER A 439 0.92 -12.40 -4.16
C SER A 439 -0.40 -13.17 -4.29
N ARG A 440 -1.49 -12.50 -4.67
CA ARG A 440 -2.81 -13.11 -4.83
C ARG A 440 -2.87 -14.16 -5.95
N HIS A 441 -2.29 -13.88 -7.11
CA HIS A 441 -2.18 -14.86 -8.20
C HIS A 441 -1.35 -16.07 -7.77
N LEU A 442 -0.19 -15.85 -7.14
CA LEU A 442 0.65 -16.93 -6.64
C LEU A 442 -0.10 -17.79 -5.62
N PHE A 443 -0.84 -17.18 -4.69
CA PHE A 443 -1.69 -17.91 -3.75
C PHE A 443 -2.74 -18.77 -4.47
N ARG A 444 -3.42 -18.24 -5.49
CA ARG A 444 -4.41 -19.00 -6.27
C ARG A 444 -3.82 -20.24 -6.94
N TRP A 445 -2.55 -20.20 -7.33
CA TRP A 445 -1.88 -21.31 -8.01
C TRP A 445 -1.28 -22.34 -7.05
N THR A 446 -0.69 -21.89 -5.96
CA THR A 446 0.13 -22.74 -5.08
C THR A 446 -0.55 -23.09 -3.77
N LYS A 447 -1.50 -22.26 -3.33
CA LYS A 447 -2.15 -22.32 -2.01
C LYS A 447 -1.14 -22.19 -0.85
N GLU A 448 0.04 -21.61 -1.11
CA GLU A 448 1.07 -21.47 -0.09
C GLU A 448 0.76 -20.34 0.89
N ILE A 449 0.84 -20.64 2.19
CA ILE A 449 0.56 -19.68 3.26
C ILE A 449 1.51 -18.47 3.24
N ALA A 450 2.72 -18.62 2.71
CA ALA A 450 3.67 -17.52 2.56
C ALA A 450 3.07 -16.33 1.78
N TYR A 451 2.28 -16.61 0.74
CA TYR A 451 1.61 -15.56 -0.04
C TYR A 451 0.42 -14.96 0.72
N ALA A 452 -0.33 -15.74 1.47
CA ALA A 452 -1.39 -15.21 2.33
C ALA A 452 -0.85 -14.33 3.47
N ASP A 453 0.29 -14.71 4.06
CA ASP A 453 0.98 -13.96 5.12
C ASP A 453 1.58 -12.66 4.58
N TYR A 454 2.13 -12.68 3.36
CA TYR A 454 2.56 -11.46 2.68
C TYR A 454 1.37 -10.53 2.44
N TYR A 455 0.25 -11.06 1.93
CA TYR A 455 -0.95 -10.27 1.67
C TYR A 455 -1.48 -9.61 2.96
N GLU A 456 -1.56 -10.37 4.06
CA GLU A 456 -1.94 -9.87 5.39
C GLU A 456 -1.02 -8.70 5.82
N ARG A 457 0.29 -8.91 5.75
CA ARG A 457 1.30 -7.91 6.15
C ARG A 457 1.18 -6.63 5.32
N ALA A 458 1.17 -6.75 4.00
CA ALA A 458 1.14 -5.60 3.08
C ALA A 458 -0.20 -4.83 3.13
N LEU A 459 -1.31 -5.54 3.34
CA LEU A 459 -2.63 -4.92 3.51
C LEU A 459 -2.69 -4.10 4.81
N ILE A 460 -2.31 -4.70 5.95
CA ILE A 460 -2.40 -4.04 7.26
C ILE A 460 -1.43 -2.87 7.35
N ASN A 461 -0.18 -3.06 6.94
CA ASN A 461 0.88 -2.11 7.25
C ASN A 461 1.15 -1.13 6.11
N GLY A 462 1.02 -1.57 4.87
CA GLY A 462 1.14 -0.71 3.69
C GLY A 462 -0.17 -0.01 3.38
N VAL A 463 -1.21 -0.76 2.98
CA VAL A 463 -2.46 -0.19 2.47
C VAL A 463 -3.24 0.60 3.52
N LEU A 464 -3.53 0.03 4.70
CA LEU A 464 -4.32 0.76 5.71
C LEU A 464 -3.61 2.02 6.22
N SER A 465 -2.28 2.11 6.07
CA SER A 465 -1.49 3.25 6.52
C SER A 465 -1.61 4.49 5.63
N ILE A 466 -2.14 4.38 4.41
CA ILE A 466 -2.09 5.49 3.43
C ILE A 466 -3.29 6.43 3.47
N GLN A 467 -4.38 6.06 4.13
CA GLN A 467 -5.58 6.91 4.27
C GLN A 467 -5.53 7.70 5.58
N ARG A 468 -5.81 9.01 5.54
CA ARG A 468 -5.79 9.87 6.73
C ARG A 468 -7.04 9.70 7.58
N GLY A 469 -7.13 8.59 8.31
CA GLY A 469 -8.19 8.34 9.29
C GLY A 469 -9.60 8.38 8.69
N ARG A 470 -10.37 9.44 9.00
CA ARG A 470 -11.76 9.61 8.54
C ARG A 470 -11.90 10.72 7.50
N ASP A 471 -10.80 11.24 6.98
CA ASP A 471 -10.81 12.35 6.02
C ASP A 471 -10.98 11.77 4.60
N PRO A 472 -12.17 11.90 3.97
CA PRO A 472 -12.40 11.29 2.66
C PRO A 472 -11.52 11.97 1.63
N GLY A 473 -10.79 11.18 0.83
CA GLY A 473 -9.95 11.72 -0.25
C GLY A 473 -8.63 12.34 0.20
N VAL A 474 -8.17 12.03 1.41
CA VAL A 474 -6.87 12.48 1.91
C VAL A 474 -5.97 11.26 2.10
N MET A 475 -5.07 11.06 1.13
CA MET A 475 -4.13 9.94 1.08
C MET A 475 -2.70 10.43 0.80
N ILE A 476 -1.71 9.63 1.22
CA ILE A 476 -0.28 9.85 0.91
C ILE A 476 0.13 9.13 -0.39
N TYR A 477 1.25 9.57 -0.95
CA TYR A 477 1.92 8.91 -2.07
C TYR A 477 2.98 7.90 -1.58
N MET A 478 3.92 8.41 -0.78
CA MET A 478 5.00 7.64 -0.12
C MET A 478 4.63 7.38 1.33
N LEU A 479 5.01 6.22 1.87
CA LEU A 479 4.89 5.88 3.29
C LEU A 479 6.27 6.02 3.97
N PRO A 480 6.55 7.15 4.66
CA PRO A 480 7.86 7.40 5.26
C PRO A 480 8.29 6.32 6.27
N GLN A 481 9.52 5.85 6.14
CA GLN A 481 10.13 4.87 7.05
C GLN A 481 11.38 5.39 7.78
N GLY A 482 11.81 6.61 7.47
CA GLY A 482 12.95 7.24 8.15
C GLY A 482 12.71 7.47 9.64
N PRO A 483 13.76 7.45 10.48
CA PRO A 483 13.63 7.66 11.91
C PRO A 483 13.18 9.09 12.21
N GLY A 484 12.16 9.23 13.06
CA GLY A 484 11.56 10.52 13.39
C GLY A 484 11.01 11.23 12.16
N ARG A 485 10.26 10.52 11.32
CA ARG A 485 9.52 11.07 10.18
C ARG A 485 8.03 10.94 10.40
N SER A 486 7.26 11.64 9.58
CA SER A 486 5.80 11.70 9.66
C SER A 486 5.21 11.51 8.28
N LYS A 487 4.05 10.86 8.17
CA LYS A 487 3.31 10.72 6.89
C LYS A 487 2.97 12.07 6.27
N ALA A 488 2.82 13.11 7.10
CA ALA A 488 2.58 14.48 6.64
C ALA A 488 3.84 15.17 6.05
N ARG A 489 5.02 14.55 6.12
CA ARG A 489 6.32 15.15 5.79
C ARG A 489 7.08 14.34 4.74
N SER A 490 6.45 14.09 3.59
CA SER A 490 7.11 13.66 2.35
C SER A 490 7.06 14.77 1.30
N TYR A 491 7.68 14.55 0.13
CA TYR A 491 7.61 15.48 -1.00
C TYR A 491 6.15 15.83 -1.37
N HIS A 492 5.27 14.84 -1.36
CA HIS A 492 3.85 15.00 -1.64
C HIS A 492 3.01 15.35 -0.39
N GLY A 493 3.42 14.87 0.79
CA GLY A 493 2.62 14.93 2.00
C GLY A 493 1.24 14.27 1.83
N TRP A 494 0.26 14.78 2.58
CA TRP A 494 -1.14 14.44 2.37
C TRP A 494 -1.69 15.17 1.15
N GLY A 495 -2.29 14.43 0.22
CA GLY A 495 -2.98 15.06 -0.90
C GLY A 495 -4.32 15.70 -0.50
N THR A 496 -5.05 16.16 -1.51
CA THR A 496 -6.32 16.88 -1.34
C THR A 496 -7.43 16.23 -2.16
N GLN A 497 -8.67 16.47 -1.72
CA GLN A 497 -9.88 15.90 -2.31
C GLN A 497 -10.04 16.17 -3.82
N PHE A 498 -9.53 17.31 -4.32
CA PHE A 498 -9.85 17.79 -5.66
C PHE A 498 -8.65 18.29 -6.48
N ASN A 499 -7.42 18.23 -5.94
CA ASN A 499 -6.24 18.79 -6.60
C ASN A 499 -4.98 17.91 -6.56
N SER A 500 -5.08 16.65 -6.13
CA SER A 500 -3.94 15.72 -6.10
C SER A 500 -3.99 14.74 -7.28
N PHE A 501 -4.91 13.78 -7.22
CA PHE A 501 -5.15 12.78 -8.28
C PHE A 501 -3.88 12.08 -8.78
N TRP A 502 -2.92 11.83 -7.91
CA TRP A 502 -1.70 11.09 -8.27
C TRP A 502 -1.99 9.62 -8.64
N CYS A 503 -1.02 8.89 -9.19
CA CYS A 503 -1.19 7.44 -9.42
C CYS A 503 -1.60 6.69 -8.12
N CYS A 504 -1.03 7.09 -6.98
CA CYS A 504 -1.34 6.57 -5.64
C CYS A 504 -2.78 6.88 -5.19
N TYR A 505 -3.38 7.98 -5.67
CA TYR A 505 -4.80 8.24 -5.45
C TYR A 505 -5.65 7.20 -6.19
N GLY A 506 -5.30 6.87 -7.43
CA GLY A 506 -5.98 5.86 -8.22
C GLY A 506 -5.94 4.47 -7.61
N THR A 507 -4.75 3.98 -7.26
CA THR A 507 -4.58 2.67 -6.62
C THR A 507 -5.14 2.64 -5.19
N GLY A 508 -5.04 3.76 -4.46
CA GLY A 508 -5.64 3.91 -3.12
C GLY A 508 -7.15 3.71 -3.13
N ILE A 509 -7.87 4.42 -4.00
CA ILE A 509 -9.34 4.28 -4.09
C ILE A 509 -9.76 2.86 -4.51
N GLU A 510 -8.98 2.18 -5.34
CA GLU A 510 -9.25 0.79 -5.69
C GLU A 510 -9.03 -0.17 -4.52
N SER A 511 -7.92 0.01 -3.77
CA SER A 511 -7.56 -0.84 -2.64
C SER A 511 -8.65 -0.84 -1.57
N PHE A 512 -9.12 0.35 -1.17
CA PHE A 512 -10.17 0.49 -0.16
C PHE A 512 -11.57 0.10 -0.67
N SER A 513 -11.74 -0.06 -1.99
CA SER A 513 -13.00 -0.53 -2.60
C SER A 513 -13.14 -2.05 -2.63
N LYS A 514 -12.04 -2.78 -2.41
CA LYS A 514 -11.99 -4.24 -2.58
C LYS A 514 -11.40 -4.99 -1.38
N LEU A 515 -11.46 -4.41 -0.18
CA LEU A 515 -10.92 -5.01 1.06
C LEU A 515 -11.44 -6.43 1.38
N GLY A 516 -12.56 -6.86 0.77
CA GLY A 516 -13.10 -8.22 0.90
C GLY A 516 -12.63 -9.24 -0.16
N ASP A 517 -11.85 -8.83 -1.18
CA ASP A 517 -11.58 -9.63 -2.40
C ASP A 517 -10.61 -10.80 -2.21
N SER A 518 -9.95 -10.84 -1.05
CA SER A 518 -8.89 -11.80 -0.72
C SER A 518 -9.05 -12.35 0.68
N ILE A 519 -10.26 -12.27 1.26
CA ILE A 519 -10.59 -12.98 2.51
C ILE A 519 -10.83 -14.47 2.22
N TYR A 520 -11.53 -14.75 1.12
CA TYR A 520 -12.03 -16.06 0.76
C TYR A 520 -11.64 -16.43 -0.67
N PHE A 521 -11.28 -17.70 -0.90
CA PHE A 521 -11.09 -18.30 -2.22
C PHE A 521 -11.82 -19.64 -2.27
N GLU A 522 -12.28 -20.03 -3.45
CA GLU A 522 -13.07 -21.25 -3.62
C GLU A 522 -12.37 -22.26 -4.53
N GLU A 523 -12.47 -23.54 -4.17
CA GLU A 523 -12.28 -24.64 -5.11
C GLU A 523 -13.64 -25.28 -5.38
N LYS A 524 -14.11 -25.16 -6.63
CA LYS A 524 -15.39 -25.73 -7.06
C LYS A 524 -15.26 -27.23 -7.31
N GLY A 525 -16.34 -27.95 -7.05
CA GLY A 525 -16.46 -29.38 -7.31
C GLY A 525 -17.75 -29.94 -6.72
N GLU A 526 -17.95 -31.25 -6.80
CA GLU A 526 -19.09 -31.92 -6.13
C GLU A 526 -19.09 -31.69 -4.61
N ARG A 527 -17.90 -31.47 -4.04
CA ARG A 527 -17.68 -31.11 -2.64
C ARG A 527 -16.89 -29.80 -2.63
N PRO A 528 -17.56 -28.64 -2.60
CA PRO A 528 -16.88 -27.35 -2.70
C PRO A 528 -15.99 -27.13 -1.47
N ALA A 529 -14.84 -26.49 -1.68
CA ALA A 529 -13.92 -26.12 -0.61
C ALA A 529 -13.72 -24.61 -0.54
N LEU A 530 -13.72 -24.06 0.68
CA LEU A 530 -13.48 -22.65 0.95
C LEU A 530 -12.12 -22.49 1.64
N TYR A 531 -11.29 -21.60 1.11
CA TYR A 531 -10.04 -21.17 1.71
C TYR A 531 -10.24 -19.82 2.37
N ILE A 532 -10.07 -19.76 3.69
CA ILE A 532 -10.19 -18.54 4.50
C ILE A 532 -8.78 -18.11 4.87
N ILE A 533 -8.30 -17.03 4.25
CA ILE A 533 -6.90 -16.62 4.37
C ILE A 533 -6.68 -15.31 5.13
N GLN A 534 -7.72 -14.49 5.32
CA GLN A 534 -7.63 -13.27 6.14
C GLN A 534 -8.66 -13.30 7.27
N PHE A 535 -8.24 -12.84 8.45
CA PHE A 535 -9.11 -12.76 9.63
C PHE A 535 -9.80 -11.41 9.76
N ILE A 536 -10.52 -11.01 8.71
CA ILE A 536 -11.24 -9.74 8.65
C ILE A 536 -12.74 -10.00 8.91
N PRO A 537 -13.34 -9.36 9.94
CA PRO A 537 -14.77 -9.50 10.24
C PRO A 537 -15.65 -9.26 9.03
N SER A 538 -16.43 -10.28 8.68
CA SER A 538 -17.20 -10.28 7.45
C SER A 538 -18.28 -11.36 7.43
N THR A 539 -19.28 -11.16 6.58
CA THR A 539 -20.26 -12.18 6.21
C THR A 539 -20.03 -12.57 4.76
N PHE A 540 -19.90 -13.87 4.50
CA PHE A 540 -19.76 -14.43 3.17
C PHE A 540 -20.93 -15.33 2.80
N ASN A 541 -21.63 -14.99 1.73
CA ASN A 541 -22.70 -15.79 1.14
C ASN A 541 -22.11 -16.82 0.16
N TRP A 542 -21.75 -18.00 0.66
CA TRP A 542 -21.16 -19.08 -0.13
C TRP A 542 -22.22 -19.81 -0.97
N ARG A 543 -22.55 -19.24 -2.14
CA ARG A 543 -23.68 -19.67 -2.98
C ARG A 543 -23.58 -21.11 -3.47
N THR A 544 -22.41 -21.51 -3.95
CA THR A 544 -22.08 -22.83 -4.49
C THR A 544 -22.26 -23.95 -3.47
N ALA A 545 -21.91 -23.72 -2.21
CA ALA A 545 -22.16 -24.67 -1.12
C ALA A 545 -23.54 -24.52 -0.47
N GLY A 546 -24.32 -23.47 -0.79
CA GLY A 546 -25.57 -23.17 -0.11
C GLY A 546 -25.40 -22.74 1.36
N LEU A 547 -24.22 -22.23 1.72
CA LEU A 547 -23.83 -21.85 3.08
C LEU A 547 -23.67 -20.34 3.23
N THR A 548 -23.68 -19.87 4.47
CA THR A 548 -23.25 -18.53 4.88
C THR A 548 -22.22 -18.68 5.97
N VAL A 549 -21.07 -17.99 5.83
CA VAL A 549 -19.98 -17.98 6.80
C VAL A 549 -19.91 -16.59 7.40
N ILE A 550 -20.09 -16.48 8.72
CA ILE A 550 -19.94 -15.22 9.46
C ILE A 550 -18.65 -15.32 10.26
N GLN A 551 -17.71 -14.45 9.94
CA GLN A 551 -16.44 -14.29 10.62
C GLN A 551 -16.50 -13.11 11.59
N LYS A 552 -16.14 -13.38 12.85
CA LYS A 552 -15.97 -12.37 13.90
C LYS A 552 -14.56 -12.44 14.47
N LEU A 553 -14.06 -11.29 14.88
CA LEU A 553 -12.77 -11.12 15.54
C LEU A 553 -13.01 -10.37 16.84
N GLU A 554 -12.51 -10.89 17.96
CA GLU A 554 -12.53 -10.13 19.21
C GLU A 554 -11.48 -9.00 19.16
N PRO A 555 -11.74 -7.83 19.75
CA PRO A 555 -10.79 -6.72 19.76
C PRO A 555 -9.43 -7.12 20.35
N LEU A 556 -8.37 -6.91 19.59
CA LEU A 556 -7.01 -7.16 20.05
C LEU A 556 -6.58 -6.13 21.10
N SER A 557 -5.86 -6.60 22.12
CA SER A 557 -5.27 -5.77 23.16
C SER A 557 -3.83 -6.16 23.43
N SER A 558 -2.98 -5.22 23.83
CA SER A 558 -1.62 -5.51 24.29
C SER A 558 -1.58 -6.39 25.55
N SER A 559 -2.67 -6.43 26.32
CA SER A 559 -2.77 -7.24 27.54
C SER A 559 -3.27 -8.67 27.29
N ASP A 560 -3.91 -8.93 26.14
CA ASP A 560 -4.35 -10.26 25.73
C ASP A 560 -3.46 -10.76 24.59
N GLN A 561 -2.68 -11.81 24.84
CA GLN A 561 -1.75 -12.37 23.87
C GLN A 561 -2.39 -13.41 22.95
N TYR A 562 -3.70 -13.30 22.71
CA TYR A 562 -4.43 -14.18 21.81
C TYR A 562 -5.25 -13.42 20.77
N LEU A 563 -5.14 -13.85 19.52
CA LEU A 563 -6.08 -13.54 18.46
C LEU A 563 -7.26 -14.53 18.58
N GLN A 564 -8.48 -14.02 18.80
CA GLN A 564 -9.67 -14.85 18.93
C GLN A 564 -10.60 -14.64 17.73
N VAL A 565 -10.75 -15.69 16.92
CA VAL A 565 -11.57 -15.70 15.71
C VAL A 565 -12.73 -16.66 15.92
N SER A 566 -13.93 -16.26 15.48
CA SER A 566 -15.08 -17.15 15.44
C SER A 566 -15.70 -17.17 14.06
N LEU A 567 -15.87 -18.36 13.50
CA LEU A 567 -16.59 -18.62 12.26
C LEU A 567 -17.89 -19.32 12.60
N SER A 568 -19.02 -18.69 12.31
CA SER A 568 -20.35 -19.27 12.44
C SER A 568 -20.87 -19.64 11.06
N ILE A 569 -21.35 -20.87 10.90
CA ILE A 569 -21.86 -21.39 9.64
C ILE A 569 -23.39 -21.53 9.73
N SER A 570 -24.07 -21.08 8.68
CA SER A 570 -25.50 -21.29 8.50
C SER A 570 -25.78 -21.90 7.13
N ALA A 571 -26.59 -22.97 7.10
CA ALA A 571 -27.08 -23.58 5.87
C ALA A 571 -28.43 -22.96 5.48
N LYS A 572 -28.60 -22.63 4.19
CA LYS A 572 -29.87 -22.08 3.67
C LYS A 572 -31.00 -23.11 3.68
N THR A 573 -30.66 -24.39 3.65
CA THR A 573 -31.59 -25.53 3.66
C THR A 573 -31.04 -26.59 4.63
N ASN A 574 -31.28 -27.88 4.37
CA ASN A 574 -30.66 -28.98 5.10
C ASN A 574 -29.12 -28.90 5.10
N SER A 575 -28.47 -29.71 5.92
CA SER A 575 -27.02 -29.83 6.02
C SER A 575 -26.35 -29.94 4.64
N GLN A 576 -25.24 -29.23 4.45
CA GLN A 576 -24.50 -29.21 3.18
C GLN A 576 -23.07 -29.73 3.38
N PHE A 577 -22.64 -30.64 2.51
CA PHE A 577 -21.27 -31.13 2.56
C PHE A 577 -20.31 -30.09 1.97
N ALA A 578 -19.31 -29.68 2.73
CA ALA A 578 -18.28 -28.77 2.24
C ALA A 578 -16.99 -28.89 3.04
N THR A 579 -15.89 -28.41 2.46
CA THR A 579 -14.58 -28.36 3.11
C THR A 579 -14.23 -26.92 3.48
N LEU A 580 -13.84 -26.67 4.73
CA LEU A 580 -13.24 -25.40 5.15
C LEU A 580 -11.73 -25.58 5.34
N ASN A 581 -10.93 -24.74 4.69
CA ASN A 581 -9.50 -24.61 4.86
C ASN A 581 -9.22 -23.26 5.53
N VAL A 582 -8.94 -23.27 6.84
CA VAL A 582 -8.69 -22.05 7.61
C VAL A 582 -7.19 -21.87 7.80
N ARG A 583 -6.63 -20.74 7.36
CA ARG A 583 -5.19 -20.46 7.51
C ARG A 583 -4.79 -20.51 8.98
N ILE A 584 -3.71 -21.20 9.30
CA ILE A 584 -2.98 -21.02 10.57
C ILE A 584 -1.74 -20.17 10.26
N PRO A 585 -1.71 -18.87 10.65
CA PRO A 585 -0.63 -17.95 10.26
C PRO A 585 0.76 -18.43 10.66
N SER A 586 1.79 -18.12 9.87
CA SER A 586 3.17 -18.49 10.23
C SER A 586 3.70 -17.79 11.48
N TRP A 587 3.15 -16.62 11.83
CA TRP A 587 3.59 -15.84 12.99
C TRP A 587 3.07 -16.36 14.33
N THR A 588 2.10 -17.30 14.35
CA THR A 588 1.53 -17.85 15.58
C THR A 588 2.35 -19.04 16.12
N SER A 589 2.01 -19.54 17.31
CA SER A 589 2.64 -20.73 17.91
C SER A 589 1.60 -21.79 18.28
N LEU A 590 2.00 -23.07 18.32
CA LEU A 590 1.12 -24.16 18.78
C LEU A 590 0.90 -24.12 20.30
N SER A 591 1.86 -23.59 21.05
CA SER A 591 1.81 -23.55 22.50
C SER A 591 0.76 -22.54 22.95
N GLY A 592 -0.34 -23.03 23.53
CA GLY A 592 -1.47 -22.19 23.94
C GLY A 592 -2.50 -21.94 22.84
N ALA A 593 -2.27 -22.42 21.61
CA ALA A 593 -3.29 -22.39 20.58
C ALA A 593 -4.42 -23.36 20.90
N LYS A 594 -5.66 -22.92 20.66
CA LYS A 594 -6.86 -23.73 20.86
C LYS A 594 -7.80 -23.56 19.69
N VAL A 595 -8.33 -24.67 19.19
CA VAL A 595 -9.42 -24.66 18.20
C VAL A 595 -10.53 -25.56 18.69
N THR A 596 -11.76 -25.07 18.61
CA THR A 596 -12.97 -25.85 18.92
C THR A 596 -13.96 -25.81 17.79
N LEU A 597 -14.61 -26.95 17.53
CA LEU A 597 -15.77 -27.06 16.66
C LEU A 597 -16.96 -27.50 17.53
N ASN A 598 -17.97 -26.64 17.65
CA ASN A 598 -19.13 -26.86 18.52
C ASN A 598 -18.72 -27.25 19.95
N ASP A 599 -17.82 -26.46 20.53
CA ASP A 599 -17.26 -26.62 21.88
C ASP A 599 -16.44 -27.90 22.10
N LYS A 600 -16.12 -28.65 21.04
CA LYS A 600 -15.21 -29.80 21.10
C LYS A 600 -13.83 -29.42 20.61
N ASP A 601 -12.82 -29.69 21.43
CA ASP A 601 -11.42 -29.44 21.10
C ASP A 601 -11.00 -30.22 19.84
N MET A 602 -10.22 -29.56 18.98
CA MET A 602 -9.64 -30.14 17.77
C MET A 602 -8.12 -30.15 17.87
N GLU A 603 -7.49 -31.14 17.25
CA GLU A 603 -6.04 -31.11 17.05
C GLU A 603 -5.68 -29.99 16.05
N LEU A 604 -4.73 -29.15 16.45
CA LEU A 604 -4.21 -28.07 15.62
C LEU A 604 -3.10 -28.59 14.71
N THR A 605 -3.10 -28.09 13.47
CA THR A 605 -1.99 -28.25 12.54
C THR A 605 -0.87 -27.24 12.82
N SER A 606 0.34 -27.53 12.35
CA SER A 606 1.50 -26.64 12.47
C SER A 606 1.22 -25.25 11.85
N PRO A 607 1.76 -24.16 12.44
CA PRO A 607 1.76 -22.84 11.82
C PRO A 607 2.28 -22.87 10.39
N GLY A 608 1.74 -22.00 9.53
CA GLY A 608 2.09 -21.98 8.10
C GLY A 608 1.35 -23.03 7.26
N THR A 609 0.25 -23.60 7.76
CA THR A 609 -0.57 -24.59 7.04
C THR A 609 -2.07 -24.26 7.13
N PHE A 610 -2.93 -25.08 6.53
CA PHE A 610 -4.38 -24.97 6.64
C PHE A 610 -4.96 -25.99 7.62
N LEU A 611 -5.76 -25.53 8.57
CA LEU A 611 -6.69 -26.40 9.28
C LEU A 611 -7.83 -26.78 8.32
N THR A 612 -7.90 -28.06 7.95
CA THR A 612 -8.86 -28.58 6.97
C THR A 612 -9.97 -29.35 7.66
N ILE A 613 -11.23 -28.95 7.41
CA ILE A 613 -12.42 -29.55 8.02
C ILE A 613 -13.44 -29.88 6.94
N SER A 614 -13.69 -31.18 6.74
CA SER A 614 -14.63 -31.69 5.73
C SER A 614 -15.80 -32.38 6.41
N LYS A 615 -16.99 -31.77 6.40
CA LYS A 615 -18.19 -32.35 7.03
C LYS A 615 -19.48 -31.88 6.35
N GLN A 616 -20.60 -32.45 6.80
CA GLN A 616 -21.92 -31.87 6.64
C GLN A 616 -22.05 -30.70 7.60
N TRP A 617 -22.18 -29.49 7.06
CA TRP A 617 -22.33 -28.26 7.83
C TRP A 617 -23.80 -27.98 8.09
N ASP A 618 -24.13 -27.77 9.36
CA ASP A 618 -25.46 -27.47 9.87
C ASP A 618 -25.57 -26.00 10.27
N SER A 619 -26.80 -25.48 10.28
CA SER A 619 -27.06 -24.18 10.87
C SER A 619 -26.76 -24.19 12.37
N GLY A 620 -25.82 -23.34 12.79
CA GLY A 620 -25.37 -23.23 14.18
C GLY A 620 -23.99 -23.86 14.43
N ASP A 621 -23.39 -24.50 13.43
CA ASP A 621 -21.99 -24.92 13.52
C ASP A 621 -21.09 -23.71 13.79
N ARG A 622 -20.18 -23.84 14.76
CA ARG A 622 -19.26 -22.78 15.16
C ARG A 622 -17.84 -23.33 15.28
N LEU A 623 -16.94 -22.75 14.50
CA LEU A 623 -15.50 -22.93 14.66
C LEU A 623 -14.95 -21.72 15.43
N SER A 624 -14.22 -21.97 16.51
CA SER A 624 -13.55 -20.94 17.30
C SER A 624 -12.05 -21.22 17.32
N LEU A 625 -11.25 -20.21 16.98
CA LEU A 625 -9.80 -20.25 17.01
C LEU A 625 -9.30 -19.25 18.05
N GLN A 626 -8.39 -19.69 18.90
CA GLN A 626 -7.61 -18.87 19.80
C GLN A 626 -6.14 -19.11 19.43
N LEU A 627 -5.52 -18.12 18.80
CA LEU A 627 -4.16 -18.22 18.26
C LEU A 627 -3.22 -17.30 19.04
N PRO A 628 -2.12 -17.81 19.62
CA PRO A 628 -1.15 -16.98 20.31
C PRO A 628 -0.58 -15.91 19.38
N ILE A 629 -0.54 -14.67 19.86
CA ILE A 629 0.04 -13.51 19.17
C ILE A 629 1.09 -12.87 20.08
N HIS A 630 2.31 -12.73 19.56
CA HIS A 630 3.46 -12.28 20.35
C HIS A 630 4.24 -11.18 19.65
N LEU A 631 5.01 -10.45 20.45
CA LEU A 631 6.01 -9.52 19.96
C LEU A 631 7.16 -10.28 19.30
N ARG A 632 7.61 -9.79 18.15
CA ARG A 632 8.76 -10.28 17.42
C ARG A 632 9.55 -9.11 16.84
N THR A 633 10.80 -9.36 16.53
CA THR A 633 11.63 -8.41 15.79
C THR A 633 12.00 -8.97 14.42
N GLU A 634 12.23 -8.07 13.47
CA GLU A 634 12.60 -8.42 12.10
C GLU A 634 13.75 -7.51 11.66
N ALA A 635 14.90 -8.11 11.34
CA ALA A 635 16.05 -7.35 10.87
C ALA A 635 15.73 -6.64 9.55
N ILE A 636 16.26 -5.42 9.40
CA ILE A 636 16.23 -4.77 8.09
C ILE A 636 16.97 -5.62 7.07
N LYS A 637 16.49 -5.68 5.84
CA LYS A 637 17.15 -6.41 4.76
C LYS A 637 18.31 -5.56 4.25
N ASP A 638 19.39 -5.54 5.03
CA ASP A 638 20.64 -4.86 4.72
C ASP A 638 21.80 -5.77 5.12
N ASP A 639 22.75 -6.01 4.22
CA ASP A 639 23.87 -6.93 4.47
C ASP A 639 25.12 -6.25 5.03
N ARG A 640 25.09 -4.92 5.22
CA ARG A 640 26.22 -4.18 5.77
C ARG A 640 26.29 -4.35 7.29
N PRO A 641 27.47 -4.69 7.86
CA PRO A 641 27.60 -4.97 9.29
C PRO A 641 27.16 -3.83 10.21
N GLU A 642 27.30 -2.57 9.80
CA GLU A 642 26.91 -1.40 10.60
C GLU A 642 25.39 -1.27 10.81
N TYR A 643 24.57 -1.97 10.01
CA TYR A 643 23.11 -1.98 10.15
C TYR A 643 22.57 -3.29 10.74
N ALA A 644 23.44 -4.22 11.16
CA ALA A 644 23.02 -5.52 11.69
C ALA A 644 22.14 -5.43 12.95
N SER A 645 22.21 -4.31 13.68
CA SER A 645 21.39 -4.06 14.86
C SER A 645 20.04 -3.42 14.56
N ILE A 646 19.77 -3.01 13.32
CA ILE A 646 18.54 -2.31 12.94
C ILE A 646 17.42 -3.33 12.72
N GLN A 647 16.38 -3.25 13.55
CA GLN A 647 15.24 -4.18 13.49
C GLN A 647 13.91 -3.44 13.63
N ALA A 648 12.89 -3.92 12.92
CA ALA A 648 11.50 -3.54 13.13
C ALA A 648 10.88 -4.37 14.26
N ILE A 649 9.83 -3.84 14.89
CA ILE A 649 9.07 -4.52 15.95
C ILE A 649 7.67 -4.82 15.42
N LEU A 650 7.22 -6.06 15.57
CA LEU A 650 5.89 -6.50 15.14
C LEU A 650 5.16 -7.22 16.28
N PHE A 651 3.84 -7.09 16.33
CA PHE A 651 2.94 -7.89 17.17
C PHE A 651 2.06 -8.73 16.24
N GLY A 652 2.38 -10.02 16.09
CA GLY A 652 1.82 -10.86 15.01
C GLY A 652 2.06 -10.25 13.61
N PRO A 653 1.00 -9.86 12.86
CA PRO A 653 1.13 -9.21 11.57
C PRO A 653 1.24 -7.68 11.64
N PHE A 654 1.03 -7.06 12.81
CA PHE A 654 0.99 -5.61 12.96
C PHE A 654 2.41 -5.05 13.15
N LEU A 655 2.85 -4.20 12.24
CA LEU A 655 4.08 -3.43 12.36
C LEU A 655 3.87 -2.26 13.31
N PHE A 656 4.74 -2.14 14.29
CA PHE A 656 4.69 -1.07 15.27
C PHE A 656 5.63 0.07 14.92
N ALA A 657 5.19 1.27 15.30
CA ALA A 657 5.95 2.50 15.20
C ALA A 657 6.04 3.13 16.59
N GLY A 658 7.24 3.59 16.96
CA GLY A 658 7.47 4.33 18.20
C GLY A 658 7.30 5.82 17.98
N LEU A 659 6.48 6.48 18.80
CA LEU A 659 6.32 7.94 18.76
C LEU A 659 7.62 8.63 19.16
N THR A 660 8.20 9.38 18.24
CA THR A 660 9.51 10.03 18.43
C THR A 660 9.82 11.00 17.30
N THR A 661 10.54 12.08 17.61
CA THR A 661 11.01 13.06 16.62
C THR A 661 12.42 12.76 16.09
N GLY A 662 12.99 11.60 16.42
CA GLY A 662 14.27 11.16 15.84
C GLY A 662 15.06 10.15 16.67
N ASP A 663 14.71 9.92 17.93
CA ASP A 663 15.34 8.83 18.70
C ASP A 663 14.82 7.47 18.23
N TRP A 664 15.70 6.49 18.19
CA TRP A 664 15.42 5.12 17.70
C TRP A 664 16.30 4.06 18.39
N ASP A 665 17.12 4.45 19.38
CA ASP A 665 18.01 3.54 20.10
C ASP A 665 17.25 2.86 21.25
N ALA A 666 16.95 1.58 21.09
CA ALA A 666 16.25 0.78 22.08
C ALA A 666 17.23 0.19 23.10
N LYS A 667 16.78 0.04 24.35
CA LYS A 667 17.57 -0.55 25.44
C LYS A 667 17.06 -1.95 25.74
N THR A 668 17.62 -2.94 25.05
CA THR A 668 17.16 -4.34 25.08
C THR A 668 17.61 -5.13 26.31
N GLY A 669 18.72 -4.72 26.94
CA GLY A 669 19.33 -5.48 28.05
C GLY A 669 20.30 -6.58 27.59
N GLY A 670 20.60 -6.66 26.29
CA GLY A 670 21.57 -7.58 25.70
C GLY A 670 21.07 -8.26 24.42
N ALA A 671 21.97 -8.87 23.66
CA ALA A 671 21.65 -9.48 22.36
C ALA A 671 20.70 -10.69 22.42
N THR A 672 20.55 -11.33 23.60
CA THR A 672 19.68 -12.50 23.81
C THR A 672 18.36 -12.16 24.50
N ALA A 673 18.09 -10.89 24.79
CA ALA A 673 16.87 -10.47 25.47
C ALA A 673 15.65 -10.68 24.55
N ALA A 674 14.60 -11.28 25.09
CA ALA A 674 13.35 -11.40 24.37
C ALA A 674 12.67 -10.03 24.27
N PRO A 675 11.86 -9.76 23.23
CA PRO A 675 11.08 -8.52 23.13
C PRO A 675 10.28 -8.18 24.40
N SER A 676 9.74 -9.21 25.07
CA SER A 676 8.97 -9.07 26.33
C SER A 676 9.77 -8.53 27.52
N ASP A 677 11.11 -8.58 27.48
CA ASP A 677 11.97 -8.15 28.60
C ASP A 677 12.12 -6.62 28.67
N TRP A 678 11.91 -5.94 27.54
CA TRP A 678 12.11 -4.50 27.37
C TRP A 678 10.92 -3.79 26.72
N ILE A 679 9.93 -4.53 26.22
CA ILE A 679 8.64 -4.03 25.74
C ILE A 679 7.54 -4.58 26.64
N THR A 680 6.77 -3.69 27.25
CA THR A 680 5.69 -4.03 28.19
C THR A 680 4.34 -3.51 27.69
N PRO A 681 3.24 -4.26 27.84
CA PRO A 681 1.90 -3.76 27.51
C PRO A 681 1.58 -2.46 28.25
N VAL A 682 0.90 -1.52 27.59
CA VAL A 682 0.25 -0.39 28.28
C VAL A 682 -1.09 -0.88 28.82
N PRO A 683 -1.30 -0.89 30.15
CA PRO A 683 -2.54 -1.43 30.71
C PRO A 683 -3.75 -0.52 30.40
N PRO A 684 -4.94 -1.07 30.09
CA PRO A 684 -6.15 -0.29 29.79
C PRO A 684 -6.54 0.72 30.89
N GLU A 685 -6.25 0.41 32.15
CA GLU A 685 -6.47 1.29 33.30
C GLU A 685 -5.61 2.57 33.29
N SER A 686 -4.64 2.67 32.37
CA SER A 686 -3.86 3.89 32.15
C SER A 686 -4.63 4.96 31.38
N ASP A 687 -5.61 4.61 30.55
CA ASP A 687 -6.31 5.56 29.69
C ASP A 687 -7.16 6.59 30.47
N PRO A 688 -7.90 6.23 31.54
CA PRO A 688 -8.60 7.20 32.39
C PRO A 688 -7.69 8.18 33.14
N GLN A 689 -6.39 7.90 33.22
CA GLN A 689 -5.39 8.76 33.86
C GLN A 689 -4.84 9.84 32.92
N LEU A 690 -5.19 9.78 31.62
CA LEU A 690 -4.76 10.75 30.63
C LEU A 690 -5.53 12.06 30.77
N VAL A 691 -4.82 13.18 30.62
CA VAL A 691 -5.37 14.53 30.69
C VAL A 691 -4.68 15.47 29.70
N THR A 692 -5.39 16.53 29.34
CA THR A 692 -4.79 17.74 28.76
C THR A 692 -5.06 18.91 29.69
N LEU A 693 -4.03 19.70 29.98
CA LEU A 693 -4.10 20.85 30.88
C LEU A 693 -4.16 22.13 30.06
N VAL A 694 -5.26 22.89 30.17
CA VAL A 694 -5.57 24.02 29.30
C VAL A 694 -5.59 25.34 30.07
N GLN A 695 -5.12 26.41 29.46
CA GLN A 695 -5.26 27.79 29.93
C GLN A 695 -5.76 28.72 28.83
N GLU A 696 -6.67 29.62 29.17
CA GLU A 696 -7.13 30.66 28.25
C GLU A 696 -6.31 31.95 28.47
N SER A 697 -5.74 32.48 27.39
CA SER A 697 -5.01 33.75 27.42
C SER A 697 -5.22 34.52 26.12
N SER A 698 -5.59 35.80 26.23
CA SER A 698 -5.78 36.71 25.08
C SER A 698 -6.73 36.17 24.00
N GLY A 699 -7.79 35.46 24.40
CA GLY A 699 -8.78 34.87 23.48
C GLY A 699 -8.31 33.61 22.76
N LYS A 700 -7.19 33.01 23.17
CA LYS A 700 -6.67 31.73 22.67
C LYS A 700 -6.53 30.72 23.80
N ALA A 701 -6.83 29.46 23.47
CA ALA A 701 -6.55 28.32 24.33
C ALA A 701 -5.09 27.87 24.15
N PHE A 702 -4.37 27.74 25.26
CA PHE A 702 -3.04 27.15 25.32
C PHE A 702 -3.09 25.84 26.11
N VAL A 703 -2.26 24.89 25.72
CA VAL A 703 -2.09 23.59 26.38
C VAL A 703 -0.68 23.50 26.96
N LEU A 704 -0.57 22.89 28.15
CA LEU A 704 0.73 22.45 28.64
C LEU A 704 1.23 21.35 27.70
N SER A 705 2.48 21.42 27.27
CA SER A 705 3.10 20.45 26.36
C SER A 705 4.51 20.07 26.79
N ALA A 706 4.91 18.82 26.59
CA ALA A 706 6.28 18.35 26.73
C ALA A 706 6.96 18.26 25.36
N VAL A 707 7.87 19.20 25.06
CA VAL A 707 8.58 19.26 23.78
C VAL A 707 10.07 19.28 24.00
N ASN A 708 10.80 18.43 23.27
CA ASN A 708 12.26 18.28 23.40
C ASN A 708 12.72 18.09 24.85
N GLY A 709 11.97 17.31 25.63
CA GLY A 709 12.27 17.01 27.03
C GLY A 709 12.06 18.17 28.00
N SER A 710 11.39 19.26 27.60
CA SER A 710 11.06 20.40 28.46
C SER A 710 9.57 20.73 28.40
N LEU A 711 9.00 21.19 29.51
CA LEU A 711 7.64 21.71 29.51
C LEU A 711 7.58 23.10 28.87
N THR A 712 6.50 23.34 28.13
CA THR A 712 6.17 24.61 27.50
C THR A 712 4.65 24.77 27.43
N MET A 713 4.17 25.96 27.04
CA MET A 713 2.78 26.18 26.68
C MET A 713 2.69 26.32 25.15
N GLN A 714 1.75 25.63 24.51
CA GLN A 714 1.52 25.73 23.06
C GLN A 714 0.09 26.13 22.77
N GLU A 715 -0.16 26.81 21.65
CA GLU A 715 -1.53 27.03 21.19
C GLU A 715 -2.23 25.67 21.00
N ARG A 716 -3.45 25.54 21.51
CA ARG A 716 -4.21 24.29 21.45
C ARG A 716 -4.38 23.89 19.98
N PRO A 717 -4.00 22.66 19.58
CA PRO A 717 -4.15 22.22 18.20
C PRO A 717 -5.63 22.23 17.79
N LYS A 718 -5.90 22.63 16.55
CA LYS A 718 -7.25 22.68 15.98
C LYS A 718 -7.83 21.27 15.72
N ASP A 719 -6.96 20.33 15.39
CA ASP A 719 -7.33 18.95 15.08
C ASP A 719 -7.44 18.12 16.37
N SER A 720 -8.51 17.32 16.48
CA SER A 720 -8.85 16.53 17.67
C SER A 720 -8.05 15.22 17.78
N GLY A 721 -6.71 15.32 17.81
CA GLY A 721 -5.77 14.19 17.87
C GLY A 721 -5.10 13.89 16.53
N GLY A 722 -4.13 12.96 16.50
CA GLY A 722 -3.40 12.58 15.27
C GLY A 722 -2.21 13.47 14.92
N THR A 723 -1.68 14.25 15.87
CA THR A 723 -0.59 15.21 15.64
C THR A 723 0.41 15.18 16.81
N ASP A 724 1.66 15.56 16.56
CA ASP A 724 2.66 15.73 17.61
C ASP A 724 2.23 16.72 18.69
N ALA A 725 1.54 17.81 18.30
CA ALA A 725 1.03 18.77 19.27
C ALA A 725 0.02 18.12 20.24
N ALA A 726 -0.86 17.25 19.74
CA ALA A 726 -1.79 16.49 20.57
C ALA A 726 -1.07 15.45 21.45
N VAL A 727 -0.04 14.79 20.93
CA VAL A 727 0.82 13.86 21.66
C VAL A 727 1.53 14.59 22.83
N HIS A 728 2.26 15.66 22.52
CA HIS A 728 3.02 16.42 23.51
C HIS A 728 2.15 17.11 24.56
N ALA A 729 0.89 17.44 24.21
CA ALA A 729 -0.08 18.06 25.11
C ALA A 729 -0.89 17.07 25.97
N THR A 730 -0.62 15.77 25.83
CA THR A 730 -1.28 14.71 26.59
C THR A 730 -0.33 14.16 27.64
N PHE A 731 -0.82 14.05 28.88
CA PHE A 731 -0.05 13.53 30.00
C PHE A 731 -0.86 12.49 30.77
N ARG A 732 -0.16 11.52 31.36
CA ARG A 732 -0.71 10.63 32.38
C ARG A 732 -0.45 11.19 33.77
N LEU A 733 -1.51 11.33 34.58
CA LEU A 733 -1.41 11.66 36.00
C LEU A 733 -1.30 10.39 36.83
N ILE A 734 -0.10 10.06 37.30
CA ILE A 734 0.14 8.82 38.05
C ILE A 734 0.04 9.12 39.56
N PRO A 735 -0.95 8.59 40.28
CA PRO A 735 -1.11 8.85 41.71
C PRO A 735 -0.07 8.11 42.56
N HIS A 736 0.39 8.75 43.64
CA HIS A 736 1.28 8.15 44.65
C HIS A 736 0.54 8.11 46.00
N PRO A 737 0.31 6.91 46.59
CA PRO A 737 -0.36 6.78 47.88
C PRO A 737 0.39 7.54 48.98
N GLN A 738 -0.35 8.29 49.81
CA GLN A 738 0.24 8.91 50.99
C GLN A 738 0.52 7.84 52.06
N GLY A 739 1.78 7.69 52.46
CA GLY A 739 2.13 6.99 53.68
C GLY A 739 1.61 7.76 54.90
N GLY A 740 0.47 7.34 55.44
CA GLY A 740 -0.05 7.65 56.77
C GLY A 740 -0.16 9.13 57.20
N ALA A 741 -1.33 9.73 57.04
CA ALA A 741 -1.98 10.58 58.06
C ALA A 741 -3.36 11.09 57.59
N SER A 742 -4.36 10.89 58.47
CA SER A 742 -5.69 11.53 58.60
C SER A 742 -6.31 12.27 57.41
N ALA A 743 -7.45 11.73 56.96
CA ALA A 743 -8.39 12.34 56.04
C ALA A 743 -8.98 13.65 56.58
N THR A 744 -8.53 14.79 56.05
CA THR A 744 -9.33 16.03 55.89
C THR A 744 -8.73 16.85 54.75
N ASN A 745 -9.46 16.97 53.63
CA ASN A 745 -9.17 17.70 52.38
C ASN A 745 -8.08 17.08 51.48
N SER A 746 -8.52 16.19 50.58
CA SER A 746 -7.70 15.32 49.72
C SER A 746 -6.83 16.07 48.70
N THR A 747 -5.51 16.12 48.94
CA THR A 747 -4.49 16.38 47.92
C THR A 747 -3.92 15.04 47.44
N ALA A 748 -4.25 14.65 46.21
CA ALA A 748 -3.58 13.50 45.59
C ALA A 748 -2.21 13.98 45.07
N SER A 749 -1.13 13.42 45.61
CA SER A 749 0.20 13.62 45.02
C SER A 749 0.30 12.78 43.75
N VAL A 750 0.72 13.40 42.66
CA VAL A 750 0.86 12.76 41.35
C VAL A 750 2.24 13.03 40.76
N THR A 751 2.67 12.18 39.85
CA THR A 751 3.71 12.52 38.86
C THR A 751 3.06 12.75 37.51
N LEU A 752 3.59 13.74 36.78
CA LEU A 752 3.14 14.07 35.44
C LEU A 752 4.05 13.35 34.42
N GLU A 753 3.52 12.35 33.71
CA GLU A 753 4.25 11.57 32.70
C GLU A 753 3.77 11.98 31.30
N PRO A 754 4.66 12.38 30.37
CA PRO A 754 4.29 12.63 28.98
C PRO A 754 3.81 11.37 28.26
N PHE A 755 2.77 11.48 27.44
CA PHE A 755 2.11 10.35 26.76
C PHE A 755 3.06 9.47 25.93
N ASP A 756 3.98 10.08 25.17
CA ASP A 756 4.89 9.38 24.26
C ASP A 756 6.15 8.85 24.96
N MET A 757 6.39 9.21 26.22
CA MET A 757 7.58 8.84 27.00
C MET A 757 7.19 8.04 28.26
N PRO A 758 6.57 6.84 28.10
CA PRO A 758 6.09 6.05 29.23
C PRO A 758 7.24 5.71 30.19
N GLY A 759 7.04 5.91 31.49
CA GLY A 759 8.06 5.72 32.52
C GLY A 759 8.98 6.91 32.77
N MET A 760 8.82 8.03 32.03
CA MET A 760 9.52 9.29 32.29
C MET A 760 8.58 10.31 32.95
N VAL A 761 9.12 11.17 33.81
CA VAL A 761 8.32 12.14 34.58
C VAL A 761 8.86 13.55 34.44
N VAL A 762 7.97 14.53 34.51
CA VAL A 762 8.32 15.94 34.64
C VAL A 762 8.89 16.20 36.03
N THR A 763 10.03 16.86 36.08
CA THR A 763 10.72 17.27 37.31
C THR A 763 10.41 18.72 37.70
N ASP A 764 10.79 19.13 38.91
CA ASP A 764 10.73 20.50 39.40
C ASP A 764 11.54 21.52 38.58
N LYS A 765 12.48 21.04 37.75
CA LYS A 765 13.21 21.83 36.75
C LYS A 765 12.44 22.03 35.45
N LEU A 766 11.21 21.52 35.36
CA LEU A 766 10.36 21.55 34.16
C LEU A 766 10.94 20.78 32.98
N THR A 767 11.81 19.81 33.27
CA THR A 767 12.38 18.88 32.29
C THR A 767 11.87 17.47 32.53
N VAL A 768 11.87 16.64 31.48
CA VAL A 768 11.46 15.24 31.51
C VAL A 768 12.68 14.36 31.81
N SER A 769 12.56 13.45 32.79
CA SER A 769 13.63 12.56 33.22
C SER A 769 13.09 11.18 33.59
N ALA A 770 13.94 10.15 33.52
CA ALA A 770 13.64 8.82 34.04
C ALA A 770 13.68 8.75 35.59
N GLU A 771 14.23 9.77 36.27
CA GLU A 771 14.35 9.78 37.73
C GLU A 771 13.01 10.00 38.44
N LYS A 772 12.58 9.01 39.24
CA LYS A 772 11.51 9.15 40.23
C LYS A 772 12.01 9.79 41.53
N SER A 773 12.73 10.91 41.43
CA SER A 773 13.20 11.64 42.62
C SER A 773 12.06 12.42 43.27
N SER A 774 12.23 12.82 44.53
CA SER A 774 11.24 13.64 45.27
C SER A 774 10.88 14.96 44.57
N GLY A 775 11.72 15.42 43.63
CA GLY A 775 11.49 16.61 42.81
C GLY A 775 10.45 16.45 41.69
N ALA A 776 9.93 15.24 41.43
CA ALA A 776 8.90 15.02 40.40
C ALA A 776 7.45 15.03 40.95
N LEU A 777 7.29 15.06 42.28
CA LEU A 777 5.97 14.98 42.91
C LEU A 777 5.25 16.34 42.90
N LEU A 778 4.03 16.32 42.36
CA LEU A 778 3.11 17.46 42.30
C LEU A 778 1.88 17.16 43.14
N ASP A 779 1.47 18.09 43.99
CA ASP A 779 0.18 18.03 44.66
C ASP A 779 -0.87 18.70 43.77
N VAL A 780 -1.91 17.95 43.40
CA VAL A 780 -3.04 18.49 42.62
C VAL A 780 -4.03 19.10 43.61
N VAL A 781 -4.14 20.43 43.58
CA VAL A 781 -5.07 21.20 44.41
C VAL A 781 -6.18 21.82 43.56
N PRO A 782 -7.34 22.16 44.14
CA PRO A 782 -8.33 23.00 43.46
C PRO A 782 -7.68 24.28 42.93
N GLY A 783 -8.03 24.68 41.70
CA GLY A 783 -7.38 25.81 41.04
C GLY A 783 -7.44 27.08 41.88
N LEU A 784 -6.30 27.76 41.97
CA LEU A 784 -6.15 28.97 42.79
C LEU A 784 -7.05 30.12 42.32
N ASP A 785 -7.54 30.07 41.08
CA ASP A 785 -8.48 31.02 40.52
C ASP A 785 -9.93 30.85 41.04
N GLY A 786 -10.25 29.72 41.68
CA GLY A 786 -11.57 29.40 42.20
C GLY A 786 -12.58 28.96 41.14
N SER A 787 -12.15 28.75 39.90
CA SER A 787 -13.03 28.29 38.82
C SER A 787 -13.45 26.82 39.04
N PRO A 788 -14.72 26.44 38.85
CA PRO A 788 -15.13 25.05 38.95
C PRO A 788 -14.36 24.15 37.97
N GLY A 789 -13.77 23.07 38.48
CA GLY A 789 -13.02 22.11 37.66
C GLY A 789 -11.60 22.54 37.25
N SER A 790 -11.14 23.73 37.65
CA SER A 790 -9.73 24.10 37.50
C SER A 790 -8.87 23.42 38.58
N VAL A 791 -7.60 23.19 38.24
CA VAL A 791 -6.60 22.59 39.12
C VAL A 791 -5.33 23.42 39.10
N SER A 792 -4.60 23.42 40.22
CA SER A 792 -3.25 23.96 40.30
C SER A 792 -2.28 22.85 40.68
N LEU A 793 -1.08 22.87 40.10
CA LEU A 793 -0.05 21.86 40.33
C LEU A 793 1.04 22.46 41.22
N GLU A 794 1.06 22.05 42.49
CA GLU A 794 2.01 22.51 43.50
C GLU A 794 3.22 21.58 43.59
N LEU A 795 4.44 22.11 43.64
CA LEU A 795 5.64 21.29 43.87
C LEU A 795 5.67 20.78 45.31
N ARG A 796 5.60 19.47 45.50
CA ARG A 796 5.63 18.88 46.84
C ARG A 796 6.95 19.13 47.57
N ALA A 797 8.07 19.17 46.84
CA ALA A 797 9.39 19.49 47.39
C ALA A 797 9.51 20.96 47.83
N ARG A 798 8.64 21.85 47.33
CA ARG A 798 8.64 23.29 47.62
C ARG A 798 7.21 23.81 47.81
N PRO A 799 6.57 23.52 48.95
CA PRO A 799 5.22 24.00 49.24
C PRO A 799 5.09 25.53 49.06
N GLY A 800 4.00 25.97 48.46
CA GLY A 800 3.74 27.34 48.03
C GLY A 800 4.26 27.68 46.64
N CYS A 801 4.94 26.76 45.94
CA CYS A 801 5.43 26.93 44.58
C CYS A 801 4.59 26.16 43.56
N PHE A 802 4.05 26.86 42.57
CA PHE A 802 3.12 26.29 41.60
C PHE A 802 3.68 26.35 40.18
N LEU A 803 3.24 25.41 39.35
CA LEU A 803 3.38 25.51 37.90
C LEU A 803 2.52 26.68 37.40
N VAL A 804 3.15 27.62 36.70
CA VAL A 804 2.50 28.82 36.16
C VAL A 804 2.76 28.90 34.67
N GLY A 805 1.69 28.94 33.88
CA GLY A 805 1.74 29.21 32.45
C GLY A 805 1.54 30.69 32.13
N GLY A 806 2.11 31.17 31.03
CA GLY A 806 1.98 32.54 30.58
C GLY A 806 2.41 32.70 29.13
N GLY A 807 1.44 32.80 28.21
CA GLY A 807 1.72 32.75 26.77
C GLY A 807 2.34 31.41 26.39
N GLU A 808 3.53 31.44 25.78
CA GLU A 808 4.29 30.23 25.40
C GLU A 808 5.27 29.74 26.49
N LYS A 809 5.27 30.35 27.67
CA LYS A 809 6.21 30.02 28.74
C LYS A 809 5.52 29.29 29.88
N VAL A 810 6.27 28.39 30.50
CA VAL A 810 5.91 27.75 31.76
C VAL A 810 7.06 27.92 32.74
N GLN A 811 6.73 28.20 34.00
CA GLN A 811 7.71 28.44 35.06
C GLN A 811 7.15 28.00 36.41
N VAL A 812 8.04 27.84 37.38
CA VAL A 812 7.67 27.61 38.78
C VAL A 812 7.69 28.95 39.51
N VAL A 813 6.56 29.34 40.09
CA VAL A 813 6.46 30.60 40.87
C VAL A 813 5.98 30.29 42.28
N CYS A 814 6.73 30.80 43.27
CA CYS A 814 6.41 30.63 44.68
C CYS A 814 5.64 31.85 45.21
N GLY A 815 4.44 31.60 45.72
CA GLY A 815 3.65 32.60 46.42
C GLY A 815 4.28 32.90 47.77
N GLY A 816 4.93 34.06 47.91
CA GLY A 816 5.38 34.53 49.21
C GLY A 816 4.19 34.79 50.13
N VAL A 817 3.92 33.88 51.07
CA VAL A 817 3.09 34.20 52.23
C VAL A 817 3.80 35.33 53.00
N ARG A 818 3.30 36.56 52.87
CA ARG A 818 3.69 37.84 53.55
C ARG A 818 4.44 38.90 52.72
N LYS A 819 3.78 39.51 51.73
CA LYS A 819 3.86 40.98 51.60
C LYS A 819 2.46 41.57 51.71
N ARG A 820 2.16 42.14 52.88
CA ARG A 820 1.00 43.03 53.09
C ARG A 820 1.14 44.21 52.12
N GLY A 821 0.18 44.35 51.21
CA GLY A 821 -0.05 45.61 50.49
C GLY A 821 0.38 45.71 49.02
N GLY A 822 0.58 44.59 48.30
CA GLY A 822 0.80 44.62 46.85
C GLY A 822 0.05 43.49 46.15
N ASP A 823 -0.45 43.76 44.94
CA ASP A 823 -1.24 42.87 44.08
C ASP A 823 -0.55 41.54 43.72
N GLY A 824 -0.42 40.62 44.68
CA GLY A 824 -0.23 39.20 44.42
C GLY A 824 -1.51 38.54 43.87
N GLY A 825 -2.42 39.34 43.31
CA GLY A 825 -3.84 39.10 43.15
C GLY A 825 -4.22 38.76 41.72
N THR A 826 -5.24 37.92 41.59
CA THR A 826 -5.94 37.50 40.35
C THR A 826 -5.07 36.93 39.21
N GLY A 827 -4.09 37.67 38.68
CA GLY A 827 -3.20 37.25 37.59
C GLY A 827 -2.36 36.02 37.93
N PHE A 828 -1.69 35.97 39.08
CA PHE A 828 -0.95 34.78 39.52
C PHE A 828 -1.88 33.57 39.67
N ARG A 829 -3.03 33.75 40.33
CA ARG A 829 -4.00 32.67 40.57
C ARG A 829 -4.53 32.08 39.26
N ARG A 830 -4.85 32.94 38.29
CA ARG A 830 -5.26 32.52 36.94
C ARG A 830 -4.13 31.81 36.21
N ALA A 831 -2.92 32.37 36.24
CA ALA A 831 -1.75 31.80 35.57
C ALA A 831 -1.27 30.47 36.20
N ALA A 832 -1.57 30.22 37.47
CA ALA A 832 -1.29 28.98 38.18
C ALA A 832 -2.42 27.93 38.08
N SER A 833 -3.54 28.26 37.44
CA SER A 833 -4.72 27.38 37.34
C SER A 833 -4.88 26.86 35.92
N PHE A 834 -5.13 25.56 35.77
CA PHE A 834 -5.35 24.88 34.51
C PHE A 834 -6.73 24.23 34.51
N VAL A 835 -7.44 24.30 33.40
CA VAL A 835 -8.64 23.48 33.18
C VAL A 835 -8.17 22.06 32.82
N ARG A 836 -8.63 21.06 33.58
CA ARG A 836 -8.42 19.66 33.24
C ARG A 836 -9.43 19.25 32.16
N SER A 837 -8.95 19.11 30.93
CA SER A 837 -9.73 18.69 29.76
C SER A 837 -9.54 17.19 29.48
N GLU A 838 -10.49 16.63 28.74
CA GLU A 838 -10.32 15.36 28.03
C GLU A 838 -9.00 15.35 27.25
N PRO A 839 -8.28 14.22 27.24
CA PRO A 839 -6.98 14.13 26.60
C PRO A 839 -7.11 14.24 25.08
N LEU A 840 -6.13 14.88 24.45
CA LEU A 840 -6.08 15.03 22.98
C LEU A 840 -5.62 13.75 22.26
N ARG A 841 -4.92 12.85 22.97
CA ARG A 841 -4.62 11.47 22.52
C ARG A 841 -5.02 10.46 23.58
N ARG A 842 -5.41 9.27 23.11
CA ARG A 842 -5.68 8.08 23.91
C ARG A 842 -4.78 6.95 23.43
N TYR A 843 -4.51 6.00 24.32
CA TYR A 843 -3.76 4.80 23.94
C TYR A 843 -4.58 3.97 22.96
N HIS A 844 -3.91 3.42 21.95
CA HIS A 844 -4.48 2.33 21.17
C HIS A 844 -4.61 1.07 22.05
N PRO A 845 -5.64 0.20 21.87
CA PRO A 845 -5.73 -1.06 22.63
C PRO A 845 -4.50 -1.96 22.51
N MET A 846 -3.77 -1.86 21.40
CA MET A 846 -2.49 -2.53 21.15
C MET A 846 -1.26 -1.65 21.46
N SER A 847 -1.34 -0.69 22.38
CA SER A 847 -0.18 0.12 22.77
C SER A 847 0.77 -0.63 23.70
N PHE A 848 2.07 -0.48 23.46
CA PHE A 848 3.15 -1.00 24.31
C PHE A 848 4.14 0.10 24.67
N ALA A 849 4.80 -0.01 25.81
CA ALA A 849 5.90 0.83 26.24
C ALA A 849 7.23 0.08 26.03
N ALA A 850 8.14 0.65 25.24
CA ALA A 850 9.47 0.10 25.00
C ALA A 850 10.55 0.95 25.67
N ARG A 851 11.55 0.28 26.26
CA ARG A 851 12.71 0.95 26.86
C ARG A 851 13.66 1.45 25.77
N GLY A 852 14.13 2.68 25.90
CA GLY A 852 15.22 3.22 25.07
C GLY A 852 16.40 3.72 25.88
N VAL A 853 17.46 4.09 25.17
CA VAL A 853 18.72 4.53 25.79
C VAL A 853 18.57 5.91 26.42
N ARG A 854 17.96 6.86 25.69
CA ARG A 854 17.76 8.24 26.15
C ARG A 854 16.35 8.51 26.64
N ARG A 855 15.36 7.91 26.00
CA ARG A 855 13.93 7.98 26.35
C ARG A 855 13.26 6.64 26.13
N ASN A 856 12.11 6.44 26.73
CA ASN A 856 11.23 5.33 26.38
C ASN A 856 10.31 5.72 25.21
N PHE A 857 9.76 4.71 24.54
CA PHE A 857 8.89 4.87 23.39
C PHE A 857 7.51 4.30 23.68
N LEU A 858 6.47 5.04 23.31
CA LEU A 858 5.15 4.47 23.11
C LEU A 858 5.09 3.86 21.70
N LEU A 859 4.85 2.55 21.63
CA LEU A 859 4.68 1.79 20.39
C LEU A 859 3.19 1.64 20.08
N GLU A 860 2.79 1.92 18.84
CA GLU A 860 1.43 1.71 18.32
C GLU A 860 1.49 1.10 16.90
N PRO A 861 0.43 0.42 16.42
CA PRO A 861 0.39 -0.05 15.03
C PRO A 861 0.50 1.11 14.03
N LEU A 862 1.35 0.97 13.01
CA LEU A 862 1.68 2.05 12.06
C LEU A 862 0.44 2.65 11.35
N PHE A 863 -0.57 1.83 11.06
CA PHE A 863 -1.78 2.29 10.38
C PHE A 863 -2.63 3.25 11.22
N THR A 864 -2.40 3.31 12.54
CA THR A 864 -3.14 4.19 13.45
C THR A 864 -2.62 5.63 13.45
N LEU A 865 -1.38 5.84 13.02
CA LEU A 865 -0.72 7.15 13.02
C LEU A 865 -1.13 8.00 11.81
N ARG A 866 -1.22 9.31 12.01
CA ARG A 866 -1.53 10.31 10.98
C ARG A 866 -0.37 11.27 10.78
N ASP A 867 -0.36 12.38 11.51
CA ASP A 867 0.66 13.43 11.34
C ASP A 867 1.77 13.32 12.39
N GLU A 868 1.63 12.39 13.35
CA GLU A 868 2.66 12.10 14.35
C GLU A 868 4.01 11.74 13.72
N PHE A 869 5.09 12.14 14.38
CA PHE A 869 6.44 11.70 14.08
C PHE A 869 6.73 10.36 14.77
N TYR A 870 7.34 9.45 14.02
CA TYR A 870 7.58 8.09 14.46
C TYR A 870 8.88 7.49 13.90
N THR A 871 9.28 6.35 14.46
CA THR A 871 10.27 5.44 13.88
C THR A 871 9.68 4.03 13.81
N VAL A 872 9.94 3.33 12.70
CA VAL A 872 9.48 1.94 12.49
C VAL A 872 10.61 0.94 12.73
N TYR A 873 11.84 1.35 12.42
CA TYR A 873 13.06 0.61 12.70
C TYR A 873 13.76 1.18 13.92
N PHE A 874 14.31 0.30 14.74
CA PHE A 874 15.02 0.61 15.96
C PHE A 874 16.43 0.03 15.90
N ASN A 875 17.38 0.77 16.45
CA ASN A 875 18.70 0.24 16.70
C ASN A 875 18.69 -0.52 18.03
N LEU A 876 18.84 -1.84 17.98
CA LEU A 876 18.79 -2.72 19.15
C LEU A 876 20.17 -3.03 19.75
N GLY A 877 21.24 -2.46 19.18
CA GLY A 877 22.63 -2.73 19.56
C GLY A 877 23.23 -1.73 20.55
N SER A 878 22.44 -0.77 21.05
CA SER A 878 22.90 0.36 21.86
C SER A 878 22.81 0.17 23.36
#